data_AF-A0A2Z7B6M8-F1
#
_entry.id   AF-A0A2Z7B6M8-F1
#
_cell.length_a   1.000
_cell.length_b   1.000
_cell.length_c   1.000
_cell.angle_alpha   90.00
_cell.angle_beta   90.00
_cell.angle_gamma   90.00
#
_symmetry.space_group_name_H-M   'P 1'
#
loop_
_entity.id
_entity.type
_entity.pdbx_description
1 polymer ?
#
loop_
_entity_poly.entity_id
_entity_poly.type
_entity_poly.pdbx_seq_one_letter_code
_entity_poly.pdbx_strand_id
1 'polypeptide(L)'
;MGRLGSSHAPIIFGTGSVLNTGPDSFEQNWWPRIKQQMVFASFDSESIATLDLPVLKKKLRKQRSRKANPLPTVQARATQASIHEDTYEEADVAQQGETACAAMEDPIPEAVGDSVIIFVARVTNFKIQRPGSGGDLPQSGEFKHYPVARRVNSFQAIAMDEDVEGGNLVSYQDRPRTFPNMRSKPYMPLIFRIIMRINVRVLFMLLLLGLGTIFYIGASTSPIIVFVFSVCIVNFVLSTYLTKWVLSKDEGPPEMVQISDAIRDGAEGFFRTQYGTISKMAILLGLVILCIYLFRSTTPQQESSGLGRSTTAFVTVASFLLGALCSGIAGYVGMWVSVRANVRVSSAARRSAREALQIAVRAGGFSALVVVGMAVLGIAVLYATFYVWLGVDSPGAMKVTDLPLLLVGYGFGASFVALFAQLGGGIFTKAADVGADLVGKVEQGIPEDDPRNPAVIADLVGDNVGDCAARGADLFESIAAEIISAMILGGTMAQRCKLEDPSGFILFPLVVHSFDLVISSVGIFSIRNTRDSGVIGAMEDPMAVLQKGYSVTIILAVIIFGLCTRWMLYTEQAPSAWLNFALCGLVGIMMAYIFVWISKYYTDYKHEPVRNLALSSCTGHGTNIIAGVSLGLESTALPVLVISVSIISAFWLGQTSGLVDESGNSTGGLFGTAVATMGMLSTAAYVLTMDMFGPIADNAGGIVEMSQQPDSVREITDVLDAVGNTTKATTKGFAIGSASLASFLLFSAYMDEISAFSHIPFNQVDIAIPEVFIGGLLGSMLIFLFSAWACSAVGRSAQEVVNEVRRQFIERPGIMDYKEKPDYGRCVSIVAAASLKEMIKPGALAIISPVAVGLVFRVLGHYTGHPLLGAKVVAAMLMFATVSGILMALFLNTAGGAWDNAKKYIESGALGGKGSDCHKAAVTGDTVGDPFKDTAGPSIHVLIKMLATITLVMAPVFL
;
A
#
# COMPACT_ATOMS: atom_id res chain seq x y z
N MET A 1 -54.00 26.66 -37.62
CA MET A 1 -55.02 27.68 -37.27
C MET A 1 -54.80 28.05 -35.80
N GLY A 2 -54.69 29.30 -35.36
CA GLY A 2 -54.46 30.55 -36.12
C GLY A 2 -54.83 31.81 -35.31
N ARG A 3 -54.07 32.90 -35.48
CA ARG A 3 -54.30 34.29 -34.96
C ARG A 3 -54.16 34.46 -33.43
N LEU A 4 -53.67 35.59 -32.88
CA LEU A 4 -53.04 36.84 -33.37
C LEU A 4 -51.94 37.21 -32.35
N GLY A 5 -50.77 37.75 -32.72
CA GLY A 5 -50.51 39.19 -32.90
C GLY A 5 -49.88 39.82 -31.62
N SER A 6 -49.00 40.82 -31.64
CA SER A 6 -48.33 41.52 -32.76
C SER A 6 -47.12 42.36 -32.28
N SER A 7 -45.97 42.16 -32.92
CA SER A 7 -44.92 43.17 -33.27
C SER A 7 -44.76 44.49 -32.49
N HIS A 8 -43.56 44.73 -31.92
CA HIS A 8 -42.59 45.80 -32.30
C HIS A 8 -41.60 46.16 -31.17
N ALA A 9 -40.50 46.83 -31.53
CA ALA A 9 -39.42 47.37 -30.69
C ALA A 9 -39.16 48.84 -31.15
N PRO A 10 -38.02 49.57 -30.91
CA PRO A 10 -36.82 49.29 -30.09
C PRO A 10 -36.24 50.54 -29.32
N ILE A 11 -34.98 50.44 -28.86
CA ILE A 11 -33.93 51.49 -28.59
C ILE A 11 -34.00 52.40 -27.32
N ILE A 12 -32.78 52.63 -26.76
CA ILE A 12 -32.20 53.82 -26.05
C ILE A 12 -31.74 53.59 -24.59
N PHE A 13 -30.55 54.15 -24.29
CA PHE A 13 -29.80 54.11 -23.01
C PHE A 13 -30.34 55.10 -21.95
N GLY A 14 -30.12 54.83 -20.66
CA GLY A 14 -30.35 55.79 -19.58
C GLY A 14 -29.87 55.34 -18.18
N THR A 15 -28.80 55.95 -17.69
CA THR A 15 -28.17 55.79 -16.35
C THR A 15 -29.09 56.06 -15.14
N GLY A 16 -28.89 55.38 -13.99
CA GLY A 16 -29.24 55.99 -12.68
C GLY A 16 -29.47 55.07 -11.47
N SER A 17 -28.57 55.16 -10.47
CA SER A 17 -28.78 55.01 -9.00
C SER A 17 -29.61 53.86 -8.38
N VAL A 18 -28.89 52.98 -7.67
CA VAL A 18 -29.08 52.56 -6.25
C VAL A 18 -30.49 52.27 -5.69
N LEU A 19 -30.69 51.05 -5.20
CA LEU A 19 -31.41 50.77 -3.93
C LEU A 19 -31.01 49.40 -3.32
N ASN A 20 -31.09 49.27 -2.00
CA ASN A 20 -30.74 48.06 -1.25
C ASN A 20 -31.91 47.06 -1.16
N THR A 21 -31.63 45.76 -1.30
CA THR A 21 -32.34 44.65 -0.65
C THR A 21 -31.35 43.56 -0.22
N GLY A 22 -31.68 42.81 0.85
CA GLY A 22 -30.75 41.90 1.56
C GLY A 22 -30.67 40.47 1.00
N PRO A 23 -29.82 39.62 1.61
CA PRO A 23 -29.40 38.31 1.07
C PRO A 23 -30.38 37.13 1.34
N ASP A 24 -31.69 37.38 1.39
CA ASP A 24 -32.71 36.40 1.85
C ASP A 24 -33.60 35.84 0.71
N SER A 25 -33.03 35.36 -0.40
CA SER A 25 -33.87 34.90 -1.55
C SER A 25 -33.34 33.77 -2.44
N PHE A 26 -32.21 33.13 -2.14
CA PHE A 26 -31.61 32.13 -3.04
C PHE A 26 -31.89 30.65 -2.73
N GLU A 27 -32.43 30.29 -1.56
CA GLU A 27 -32.53 28.88 -1.14
C GLU A 27 -33.80 28.10 -1.54
N GLN A 28 -34.92 28.77 -1.86
CA GLN A 28 -36.24 28.09 -1.88
C GLN A 28 -36.78 27.59 -3.24
N ASN A 29 -36.04 27.64 -4.36
CA ASN A 29 -36.64 27.42 -5.70
C ASN A 29 -36.06 26.31 -6.60
N TRP A 30 -35.09 25.50 -6.15
CA TRP A 30 -34.45 24.48 -7.03
C TRP A 30 -34.95 23.03 -6.87
N TRP A 31 -35.57 22.66 -5.75
CA TRP A 31 -36.07 21.29 -5.57
C TRP A 31 -37.31 20.92 -6.44
N PRO A 32 -38.31 21.81 -6.66
CA PRO A 32 -39.48 21.47 -7.48
C PRO A 32 -39.18 21.23 -8.96
N ARG A 33 -38.17 21.90 -9.53
CA ARG A 33 -37.88 21.87 -10.98
C ARG A 33 -37.15 20.63 -11.45
N ILE A 34 -36.38 19.96 -10.58
CA ILE A 34 -35.67 18.71 -10.93
C ILE A 34 -36.66 17.56 -11.21
N LYS A 35 -37.91 17.63 -10.70
CA LYS A 35 -38.98 16.65 -10.98
C LYS A 35 -39.54 16.66 -12.41
N GLN A 36 -39.09 17.54 -13.31
CA GLN A 36 -39.65 17.65 -14.67
C GLN A 36 -38.66 17.39 -15.83
N GLN A 37 -37.39 17.10 -15.56
CA GLN A 37 -36.41 16.74 -16.62
C GLN A 37 -35.49 15.56 -16.24
N MET A 38 -36.07 14.48 -15.70
CA MET A 38 -35.45 13.15 -15.71
C MET A 38 -36.31 12.16 -16.50
N VAL A 39 -36.07 12.12 -17.82
CA VAL A 39 -36.61 11.05 -18.68
C VAL A 39 -35.67 9.85 -18.59
N PHE A 40 -35.90 8.99 -17.61
CA PHE A 40 -35.39 7.62 -17.64
C PHE A 40 -36.28 6.76 -18.52
N ALA A 41 -35.68 5.85 -19.30
CA ALA A 41 -36.43 4.89 -20.10
C ALA A 41 -37.16 3.88 -19.20
N SER A 42 -38.49 3.83 -19.32
CA SER A 42 -39.35 2.92 -18.57
C SER A 42 -39.34 1.51 -19.16
N PHE A 43 -39.10 0.51 -18.32
CA PHE A 43 -39.64 -0.83 -18.53
C PHE A 43 -40.86 -0.98 -17.61
N ASP A 44 -42.05 -1.11 -18.20
CA ASP A 44 -43.31 -1.16 -17.45
C ASP A 44 -43.44 -2.44 -16.62
N SER A 45 -43.99 -2.28 -15.41
CA SER A 45 -44.18 -3.37 -14.45
C SER A 45 -45.63 -3.48 -13.99
N GLU A 46 -46.54 -3.88 -14.87
CA GLU A 46 -47.91 -4.22 -14.47
C GLU A 46 -48.47 -5.45 -15.22
N SER A 47 -48.05 -6.64 -14.77
CA SER A 47 -48.72 -7.92 -15.08
C SER A 47 -48.29 -9.05 -14.15
N ILE A 48 -49.28 -9.76 -13.60
CA ILE A 48 -49.21 -11.11 -13.00
C ILE A 48 -48.32 -11.25 -11.76
N ALA A 49 -48.95 -11.16 -10.59
CA ALA A 49 -48.48 -11.85 -9.39
C ALA A 49 -48.85 -13.35 -9.43
N THR A 50 -48.20 -14.14 -8.57
CA THR A 50 -48.42 -15.58 -8.30
C THR A 50 -48.02 -16.57 -9.41
N LEU A 51 -46.97 -17.38 -9.15
CA LEU A 51 -46.94 -18.80 -9.50
C LEU A 51 -45.87 -19.58 -8.72
N ASP A 52 -46.09 -20.89 -8.60
CA ASP A 52 -45.67 -21.74 -7.49
C ASP A 52 -44.26 -22.37 -7.63
N LEU A 53 -43.60 -22.72 -6.51
CA LEU A 53 -42.21 -23.23 -6.47
C LEU A 53 -42.00 -24.77 -6.28
N PRO A 54 -42.89 -25.72 -6.69
CA PRO A 54 -42.65 -27.16 -6.47
C PRO A 54 -42.04 -27.92 -7.69
N VAL A 55 -42.01 -27.33 -8.89
CA VAL A 55 -41.70 -28.09 -10.13
C VAL A 55 -40.20 -28.40 -10.30
N LEU A 56 -39.31 -27.44 -10.00
CA LEU A 56 -37.87 -27.58 -10.31
C LEU A 56 -37.19 -28.72 -9.51
N LYS A 57 -37.63 -28.97 -8.28
CA LYS A 57 -37.16 -30.08 -7.43
C LYS A 57 -37.49 -31.47 -7.99
N LYS A 58 -38.38 -31.59 -8.99
CA LYS A 58 -38.81 -32.88 -9.57
C LYS A 58 -37.96 -33.36 -10.76
N LYS A 59 -37.23 -32.47 -11.46
CA LYS A 59 -36.29 -32.85 -12.54
C LYS A 59 -34.92 -33.29 -11.99
N LEU A 60 -34.32 -32.53 -11.07
CA LEU A 60 -32.98 -32.81 -10.53
C LEU A 60 -32.86 -34.12 -9.72
N ARG A 61 -33.99 -34.72 -9.30
CA ARG A 61 -33.99 -35.97 -8.52
C ARG A 61 -33.91 -37.26 -9.37
N LYS A 62 -33.87 -37.16 -10.71
CA LYS A 62 -33.89 -38.34 -11.62
C LYS A 62 -32.55 -38.72 -12.27
N GLN A 63 -31.47 -37.97 -12.02
CA GLN A 63 -30.12 -38.27 -12.56
C GLN A 63 -29.13 -38.91 -11.56
N ARG A 64 -29.49 -39.01 -10.26
CA ARG A 64 -28.70 -39.75 -9.26
C ARG A 64 -29.25 -41.16 -9.00
N SER A 65 -29.18 -42.05 -10.00
CA SER A 65 -29.38 -43.50 -9.78
C SER A 65 -28.86 -44.39 -10.94
N ARG A 66 -27.61 -44.84 -10.85
CA ARG A 66 -27.12 -46.23 -11.10
C ARG A 66 -25.61 -46.32 -10.84
N LYS A 67 -25.03 -47.54 -10.87
CA LYS A 67 -23.77 -47.90 -10.18
C LYS A 67 -22.66 -48.39 -11.13
N ALA A 68 -21.42 -48.18 -10.69
CA ALA A 68 -20.24 -49.07 -10.72
C ALA A 68 -19.59 -49.54 -12.04
N ASN A 69 -18.25 -49.65 -11.92
CA ASN A 69 -17.18 -50.30 -12.72
C ASN A 69 -17.51 -51.64 -13.43
N PRO A 70 -16.64 -52.15 -14.35
CA PRO A 70 -15.40 -51.58 -14.96
C PRO A 70 -15.33 -51.68 -16.52
N LEU A 71 -14.15 -51.33 -17.07
CA LEU A 71 -13.59 -51.67 -18.41
C LEU A 71 -13.89 -53.13 -18.88
N PRO A 72 -13.93 -53.45 -20.22
CA PRO A 72 -12.74 -53.34 -21.09
C PRO A 72 -12.88 -53.15 -22.64
N THR A 73 -11.77 -52.71 -23.26
CA THR A 73 -11.17 -53.05 -24.58
C THR A 73 -11.96 -53.28 -25.90
N VAL A 74 -11.54 -52.52 -26.94
CA VAL A 74 -11.04 -52.97 -28.29
C VAL A 74 -12.00 -53.20 -29.49
N GLN A 75 -11.52 -52.73 -30.67
CA GLN A 75 -11.94 -53.01 -32.08
C GLN A 75 -13.32 -52.52 -32.56
N ALA A 76 -13.60 -52.35 -33.87
CA ALA A 76 -12.81 -51.92 -35.05
C ALA A 76 -13.72 -51.83 -36.31
N ARG A 77 -13.22 -51.21 -37.40
CA ARG A 77 -13.84 -51.05 -38.74
C ARG A 77 -15.00 -50.00 -38.76
N ALA A 78 -15.21 -49.15 -39.78
CA ALA A 78 -15.06 -49.24 -41.25
C ALA A 78 -16.15 -50.12 -41.92
N THR A 79 -16.76 -49.77 -43.06
CA THR A 79 -16.45 -48.74 -44.08
C THR A 79 -17.69 -48.41 -44.94
N GLN A 80 -17.62 -47.37 -45.80
CA GLN A 80 -18.38 -47.20 -47.07
C GLN A 80 -19.91 -46.91 -47.00
N ALA A 81 -20.59 -46.34 -48.02
CA ALA A 81 -20.20 -45.45 -49.15
C ALA A 81 -21.46 -44.96 -49.93
N SER A 82 -21.26 -44.29 -51.08
CA SER A 82 -22.18 -43.72 -52.12
C SER A 82 -22.50 -42.21 -51.98
N ILE A 83 -22.25 -41.30 -52.96
CA ILE A 83 -22.43 -41.25 -54.45
C ILE A 83 -23.90 -40.95 -54.81
N HIS A 84 -24.33 -40.09 -55.76
CA HIS A 84 -23.69 -39.26 -56.82
C HIS A 84 -23.49 -37.76 -56.38
N GLU A 85 -23.39 -36.65 -57.17
CA GLU A 85 -23.45 -36.30 -58.63
C GLU A 85 -22.75 -34.92 -58.90
N ASP A 86 -22.54 -34.51 -60.15
CA ASP A 86 -21.86 -33.26 -60.60
C ASP A 86 -22.80 -32.15 -61.15
N THR A 87 -22.32 -30.90 -61.29
CA THR A 87 -22.61 -30.01 -62.46
C THR A 87 -21.61 -28.83 -62.61
N TYR A 88 -21.56 -28.22 -63.80
CA TYR A 88 -20.54 -27.24 -64.27
C TYR A 88 -21.14 -25.83 -64.50
N GLU A 89 -20.29 -24.78 -64.55
CA GLU A 89 -20.25 -23.79 -65.66
C GLU A 89 -19.00 -22.86 -65.62
N GLU A 90 -18.65 -22.22 -66.73
CA GLU A 90 -17.46 -21.36 -66.94
C GLU A 90 -17.84 -19.90 -67.30
N ALA A 91 -17.03 -18.90 -66.91
CA ALA A 91 -17.08 -17.52 -67.49
C ALA A 91 -15.83 -16.65 -67.19
N ASP A 92 -14.75 -16.92 -67.92
CA ASP A 92 -13.75 -16.05 -68.60
C ASP A 92 -13.57 -14.51 -68.35
N VAL A 93 -12.46 -13.99 -68.89
CA VAL A 93 -12.06 -12.60 -69.24
C VAL A 93 -11.20 -11.78 -68.24
N ALA A 94 -9.91 -11.74 -68.61
CA ALA A 94 -8.75 -11.05 -68.05
C ALA A 94 -8.62 -9.51 -68.27
N GLN A 95 -7.50 -8.95 -67.75
CA GLN A 95 -6.86 -7.65 -68.05
C GLN A 95 -7.57 -6.37 -67.54
N GLN A 96 -6.93 -5.25 -67.17
CA GLN A 96 -5.51 -4.79 -67.11
C GLN A 96 -5.40 -3.76 -65.93
N GLY A 97 -4.31 -3.06 -65.56
CA GLY A 97 -2.97 -2.81 -66.14
C GLY A 97 -2.05 -2.10 -65.10
N GLU A 98 -1.20 -1.13 -65.48
CA GLU A 98 -0.16 -0.52 -64.62
C GLU A 98 -0.07 1.05 -64.67
N THR A 99 0.88 1.63 -63.90
CA THR A 99 1.50 2.99 -63.96
C THR A 99 0.78 4.18 -63.27
N ALA A 100 1.42 5.37 -63.12
CA ALA A 100 2.58 5.75 -62.27
C ALA A 100 3.01 7.24 -62.48
N CYS A 101 3.62 7.84 -61.45
CA CYS A 101 4.46 9.08 -61.45
C CYS A 101 3.85 10.50 -61.64
N ALA A 102 4.41 11.45 -60.84
CA ALA A 102 4.66 12.89 -61.11
C ALA A 102 3.48 13.88 -61.31
N ALA A 103 3.65 15.22 -61.31
CA ALA A 103 4.46 16.18 -60.49
C ALA A 103 4.16 17.64 -60.93
N MET A 104 4.16 18.63 -60.01
CA MET A 104 4.28 20.12 -60.15
C MET A 104 3.90 20.75 -58.78
N GLU A 105 4.55 21.73 -58.14
CA GLU A 105 5.28 22.98 -58.48
C GLU A 105 4.45 24.28 -58.33
N ASP A 106 4.57 24.90 -57.14
CA ASP A 106 4.76 26.35 -56.84
C ASP A 106 3.72 27.43 -57.29
N PRO A 107 3.76 28.71 -56.79
CA PRO A 107 4.74 29.34 -55.88
C PRO A 107 4.15 30.07 -54.63
N ILE A 108 5.05 30.67 -53.82
CA ILE A 108 4.79 31.60 -52.69
C ILE A 108 4.58 33.05 -53.20
N PRO A 109 4.12 34.02 -52.36
CA PRO A 109 5.09 34.93 -51.70
C PRO A 109 4.77 35.33 -50.24
N GLU A 110 5.73 36.02 -49.62
CA GLU A 110 5.86 36.33 -48.18
C GLU A 110 5.03 37.53 -47.67
N ALA A 111 4.81 37.62 -46.34
CA ALA A 111 5.19 38.79 -45.53
C ALA A 111 4.89 38.65 -44.01
N VAL A 112 5.94 38.82 -43.17
CA VAL A 112 6.04 39.53 -41.85
C VAL A 112 4.82 39.56 -40.89
N GLY A 113 4.93 39.22 -39.59
CA GLY A 113 6.11 38.78 -38.81
C GLY A 113 5.87 38.75 -37.28
N ASP A 114 6.91 38.32 -36.55
CA ASP A 114 7.23 38.45 -35.10
C ASP A 114 6.07 38.59 -34.07
N SER A 115 5.91 37.73 -33.05
CA SER A 115 6.97 37.30 -32.11
C SER A 115 6.56 36.04 -31.31
N VAL A 116 7.52 35.16 -31.00
CA VAL A 116 7.35 34.03 -30.06
C VAL A 116 8.52 33.99 -29.07
N ILE A 117 8.23 33.79 -27.78
CA ILE A 117 9.24 33.41 -26.77
C ILE A 117 8.75 32.16 -26.05
N ILE A 118 9.35 31.01 -26.38
CA ILE A 118 9.22 29.75 -25.64
C ILE A 118 10.63 29.25 -25.35
N PHE A 119 10.95 29.03 -24.06
CA PHE A 119 12.25 28.53 -23.64
C PHE A 119 12.31 27.00 -23.76
N VAL A 120 13.25 26.49 -24.56
CA VAL A 120 13.62 25.06 -24.59
C VAL A 120 15.10 24.94 -24.24
N ALA A 121 15.41 24.22 -23.16
CA ALA A 121 16.78 24.02 -22.70
C ALA A 121 17.48 22.89 -23.48
N ARG A 122 18.76 23.08 -23.81
CA ARG A 122 19.57 22.15 -24.62
C ARG A 122 19.89 20.84 -23.89
N VAL A 123 19.81 19.73 -24.64
CA VAL A 123 20.64 18.53 -24.41
C VAL A 123 21.93 18.68 -25.24
N THR A 124 23.08 18.33 -24.67
CA THR A 124 24.38 18.38 -25.35
C THR A 124 24.76 17.04 -25.97
N ASN A 125 25.03 17.04 -27.28
CA ASN A 125 25.58 15.89 -28.00
C ASN A 125 27.05 15.62 -27.61
N PHE A 126 27.45 14.34 -27.61
CA PHE A 126 28.85 13.93 -27.76
C PHE A 126 29.00 13.00 -28.98
N LYS A 127 30.15 13.10 -29.66
CA LYS A 127 30.37 12.51 -30.99
C LYS A 127 30.91 11.09 -30.92
N ILE A 128 30.43 10.22 -31.82
CA ILE A 128 31.00 8.90 -32.10
C ILE A 128 32.18 9.06 -33.07
N GLN A 129 33.25 8.30 -32.88
CA GLN A 129 34.33 8.16 -33.87
C GLN A 129 34.92 6.73 -33.81
N ARG A 130 35.06 6.09 -34.99
CA ARG A 130 35.80 4.82 -35.17
C ARG A 130 37.19 5.13 -35.76
N PRO A 131 38.21 4.35 -35.39
CA PRO A 131 38.83 3.39 -36.33
C PRO A 131 38.67 1.95 -35.80
N GLY A 132 39.15 0.87 -36.42
CA GLY A 132 39.97 0.72 -37.64
C GLY A 132 40.91 -0.48 -37.45
N SER A 133 41.03 -1.37 -38.44
CA SER A 133 41.61 -2.72 -38.26
C SER A 133 43.08 -2.86 -38.68
N GLY A 134 43.87 -3.60 -37.89
CA GLY A 134 45.06 -4.33 -38.37
C GLY A 134 46.33 -4.21 -37.51
N GLY A 135 47.16 -5.27 -37.52
CA GLY A 135 48.61 -5.19 -37.28
C GLY A 135 49.16 -5.57 -35.90
N ASP A 136 49.67 -6.80 -35.81
CA ASP A 136 50.98 -7.21 -35.28
C ASP A 136 51.42 -7.02 -33.80
N LEU A 137 52.13 -8.06 -33.32
CA LEU A 137 52.94 -8.10 -32.09
C LEU A 137 54.36 -7.56 -32.36
N PRO A 138 55.06 -7.05 -31.33
CA PRO A 138 56.24 -7.80 -30.84
C PRO A 138 56.40 -7.83 -29.30
N GLN A 139 57.59 -8.25 -28.83
CA GLN A 139 57.85 -8.84 -27.52
C GLN A 139 58.56 -7.92 -26.49
N SER A 140 58.53 -8.35 -25.22
CA SER A 140 59.61 -8.28 -24.20
C SER A 140 59.97 -6.99 -23.43
N GLY A 141 60.18 -7.16 -22.11
CA GLY A 141 61.08 -6.36 -21.23
C GLY A 141 60.51 -5.08 -20.61
N GLU A 142 60.71 -4.73 -19.32
CA GLU A 142 61.40 -5.40 -18.20
C GLU A 142 60.74 -5.00 -16.83
N PHE A 143 61.19 -5.62 -15.74
CA PHE A 143 60.65 -5.49 -14.38
C PHE A 143 61.06 -4.21 -13.62
N LYS A 144 60.28 -3.86 -12.59
CA LYS A 144 60.83 -3.52 -11.27
C LYS A 144 59.99 -4.12 -10.13
N HIS A 145 60.62 -4.33 -8.98
CA HIS A 145 60.30 -5.46 -8.09
C HIS A 145 59.94 -5.04 -6.64
N TYR A 146 58.78 -5.52 -6.15
CA TYR A 146 58.63 -6.24 -4.87
C TYR A 146 58.85 -5.44 -3.54
N PRO A 147 58.59 -5.98 -2.32
CA PRO A 147 58.47 -7.40 -1.95
C PRO A 147 57.27 -7.88 -1.11
N VAL A 148 56.98 -9.16 -1.28
CA VAL A 148 56.35 -10.04 -0.30
C VAL A 148 57.36 -11.13 0.09
N ALA A 149 57.50 -11.40 1.39
CA ALA A 149 58.11 -12.63 1.88
C ALA A 149 57.66 -12.95 3.32
N ARG A 150 57.75 -14.18 3.88
CA ARG A 150 57.66 -15.58 3.42
C ARG A 150 58.14 -16.45 4.61
N ARG A 151 57.59 -17.67 4.78
CA ARG A 151 58.09 -18.84 5.57
C ARG A 151 57.32 -19.17 6.87
N VAL A 152 57.28 -20.43 7.34
CA VAL A 152 57.27 -21.77 6.67
C VAL A 152 57.00 -22.88 7.75
N ASN A 153 56.78 -24.13 7.32
CA ASN A 153 56.81 -25.40 8.10
C ASN A 153 55.67 -25.66 9.11
N SER A 154 55.37 -26.92 9.52
CA SER A 154 55.41 -28.27 8.87
C SER A 154 55.06 -29.34 9.92
N PHE A 155 54.34 -30.42 9.57
CA PHE A 155 54.70 -31.83 9.89
C PHE A 155 53.71 -32.85 9.30
N GLN A 156 54.09 -34.13 9.28
CA GLN A 156 53.39 -35.26 8.66
C GLN A 156 52.76 -36.19 9.71
N ALA A 157 51.76 -36.98 9.29
CA ALA A 157 51.68 -38.41 9.61
C ALA A 157 50.86 -39.13 8.52
N ILE A 158 51.21 -40.38 8.20
CA ILE A 158 50.45 -41.29 7.33
C ILE A 158 50.28 -42.60 8.10
N ALA A 159 49.09 -43.20 8.04
CA ALA A 159 48.86 -44.59 8.37
C ALA A 159 47.72 -45.14 7.50
N MET A 160 47.93 -46.33 6.94
CA MET A 160 46.90 -47.23 6.41
C MET A 160 46.99 -48.50 7.24
N ASP A 161 45.86 -49.19 7.44
CA ASP A 161 45.76 -50.66 7.48
C ASP A 161 44.26 -51.05 7.46
N GLU A 162 43.99 -52.34 7.26
CA GLU A 162 42.70 -52.91 6.89
C GLU A 162 41.98 -53.56 8.10
N ASP A 163 40.63 -53.59 8.13
CA ASP A 163 39.84 -54.84 8.14
C ASP A 163 38.30 -54.66 8.40
N VAL A 164 37.52 -55.08 7.39
CA VAL A 164 36.39 -56.04 7.40
C VAL A 164 35.31 -56.06 8.52
N GLU A 165 34.05 -55.96 8.04
CA GLU A 165 32.74 -56.41 8.60
C GLU A 165 32.14 -55.85 9.90
N GLY A 166 30.82 -55.56 9.85
CA GLY A 166 30.02 -55.09 10.98
C GLY A 166 28.72 -54.39 10.59
N GLY A 167 27.83 -55.06 9.85
CA GLY A 167 26.65 -54.43 9.26
C GLY A 167 25.63 -53.89 10.26
N ASN A 168 25.34 -52.58 10.22
CA ASN A 168 24.17 -51.97 10.85
C ASN A 168 23.75 -50.68 10.12
N LEU A 169 22.48 -50.28 10.34
CA LEU A 169 21.77 -49.15 9.73
C LEU A 169 22.64 -47.95 9.31
N VAL A 170 22.61 -47.61 8.02
CA VAL A 170 23.33 -46.46 7.45
C VAL A 170 22.88 -45.16 8.12
N SER A 171 23.76 -44.58 8.93
CA SER A 171 23.57 -43.24 9.48
C SER A 171 23.77 -42.16 8.41
N TYR A 172 23.05 -41.05 8.52
CA TYR A 172 23.08 -39.94 7.56
C TYR A 172 24.36 -39.11 7.77
N GLN A 173 25.48 -39.58 7.22
CA GLN A 173 26.79 -38.94 7.42
C GLN A 173 26.96 -37.63 6.63
N ASP A 174 27.37 -36.60 7.38
CA ASP A 174 27.87 -35.29 7.01
C ASP A 174 28.16 -35.03 5.51
N ARG A 175 27.27 -34.29 4.85
CA ARG A 175 27.69 -33.41 3.74
C ARG A 175 28.54 -32.25 4.31
N PRO A 176 29.60 -31.80 3.61
CA PRO A 176 30.44 -30.71 4.10
C PRO A 176 29.63 -29.41 4.27
N ARG A 177 29.86 -28.72 5.40
CA ARG A 177 29.05 -27.58 5.87
C ARG A 177 28.87 -26.52 4.78
N THR A 178 27.61 -26.25 4.45
CA THR A 178 27.19 -25.54 3.23
C THR A 178 27.34 -24.02 3.29
N PHE A 179 27.80 -23.46 4.41
CA PHE A 179 28.19 -22.05 4.53
C PHE A 179 29.51 -21.93 5.33
N PRO A 180 30.52 -21.20 4.83
CA PRO A 180 31.57 -20.68 5.70
C PRO A 180 30.95 -19.71 6.72
N ASN A 181 31.58 -19.52 7.88
CA ASN A 181 31.03 -18.73 8.99
C ASN A 181 30.88 -17.22 8.68
N MET A 182 29.90 -16.84 7.85
CA MET A 182 29.41 -15.47 7.71
C MET A 182 28.55 -15.07 8.91
N ARG A 183 29.07 -15.28 10.13
CA ARG A 183 28.54 -14.59 11.31
C ARG A 183 28.97 -13.13 11.24
N SER A 184 28.15 -12.31 10.59
CA SER A 184 28.10 -10.90 10.99
C SER A 184 27.82 -10.86 12.50
N LYS A 185 28.39 -9.89 13.23
CA LYS A 185 28.03 -9.74 14.64
C LYS A 185 26.64 -9.10 14.67
N PRO A 186 25.62 -9.75 15.27
CA PRO A 186 24.23 -9.29 15.19
C PRO A 186 24.13 -7.81 15.55
N TYR A 187 23.69 -7.01 14.58
CA TYR A 187 23.80 -5.56 14.67
C TYR A 187 22.64 -4.98 15.47
N MET A 188 22.83 -4.91 16.79
CA MET A 188 21.94 -4.13 17.64
C MET A 188 22.06 -2.64 17.27
N PRO A 189 20.96 -1.96 16.88
CA PRO A 189 20.95 -0.52 16.64
C PRO A 189 21.54 0.26 17.82
N LEU A 190 22.12 1.44 17.58
CA LEU A 190 22.84 2.21 18.61
C LEU A 190 22.01 2.40 19.89
N ILE A 191 20.72 2.69 19.75
CA ILE A 191 19.73 2.80 20.83
C ILE A 191 19.63 1.47 21.62
N PHE A 192 19.36 0.34 20.97
CA PHE A 192 19.34 -0.99 21.61
C PHE A 192 20.68 -1.35 22.26
N ARG A 193 21.80 -0.93 21.66
CA ARG A 193 23.16 -1.17 22.16
C ARG A 193 23.51 -0.32 23.39
N ILE A 194 22.86 0.83 23.55
CA ILE A 194 22.89 1.65 24.77
C ILE A 194 21.95 1.04 25.82
N ILE A 195 20.69 0.77 25.45
CA ILE A 195 19.66 0.15 26.31
C ILE A 195 20.16 -1.14 26.96
N MET A 196 20.83 -2.02 26.21
CA MET A 196 21.37 -3.29 26.71
C MET A 196 22.77 -3.19 27.33
N ARG A 197 23.37 -1.99 27.35
CA ARG A 197 24.50 -1.66 28.24
C ARG A 197 24.04 -1.12 29.59
N ILE A 198 22.82 -0.58 29.66
CA ILE A 198 22.20 -0.23 30.95
C ILE A 198 21.88 -1.54 31.67
N ASN A 199 22.23 -1.62 32.97
CA ASN A 199 21.89 -2.76 33.81
C ASN A 199 20.37 -3.00 33.77
N VAL A 200 19.92 -4.24 33.56
CA VAL A 200 18.49 -4.59 33.41
C VAL A 200 17.61 -4.04 34.54
N ARG A 201 18.12 -3.95 35.79
CA ARG A 201 17.40 -3.33 36.92
C ARG A 201 17.26 -1.82 36.77
N VAL A 202 18.28 -1.14 36.26
CA VAL A 202 18.26 0.31 35.97
C VAL A 202 17.38 0.60 34.75
N LEU A 203 17.43 -0.24 33.71
CA LEU A 203 16.53 -0.14 32.56
C LEU A 203 15.07 -0.33 32.98
N PHE A 204 14.78 -1.31 33.83
CA PHE A 204 13.45 -1.53 34.39
C PHE A 204 12.98 -0.32 35.22
N MET A 205 13.83 0.24 36.08
CA MET A 205 13.52 1.46 36.84
C MET A 205 13.28 2.67 35.94
N LEU A 206 14.09 2.88 34.89
CA LEU A 206 13.90 3.97 33.93
C LEU A 206 12.61 3.81 33.12
N LEU A 207 12.27 2.58 32.73
CA LEU A 207 11.03 2.28 32.01
C LEU A 207 9.81 2.48 32.92
N LEU A 208 9.87 2.03 34.17
CA LEU A 208 8.81 2.21 35.17
C LEU A 208 8.62 3.70 35.54
N LEU A 209 9.72 4.46 35.68
CA LEU A 209 9.69 5.90 35.89
C LEU A 209 9.10 6.62 34.68
N GLY A 210 9.54 6.31 33.46
CA GLY A 210 8.98 6.88 32.23
C GLY A 210 7.50 6.56 32.03
N LEU A 211 7.08 5.33 32.34
CA LEU A 211 5.68 4.91 32.32
C LEU A 211 4.85 5.66 33.38
N GLY A 212 5.42 5.88 34.57
CA GLY A 212 4.83 6.73 35.61
C GLY A 212 4.71 8.20 35.20
N THR A 213 5.71 8.76 34.50
CA THR A 213 5.65 10.10 33.91
C THR A 213 4.58 10.20 32.83
N ILE A 214 4.47 9.21 31.94
CA ILE A 214 3.42 9.14 30.92
C ILE A 214 2.03 9.09 31.57
N PHE A 215 1.82 8.24 32.58
CA PHE A 215 0.56 8.19 33.33
C PHE A 215 0.25 9.48 34.09
N TYR A 216 1.27 10.14 34.67
CA TYR A 216 1.10 11.44 35.33
C TYR A 216 0.64 12.51 34.33
N ILE A 217 1.33 12.66 33.19
CA ILE A 217 0.95 13.59 32.11
C ILE A 217 -0.44 13.27 31.57
N GLY A 218 -0.78 11.99 31.40
CA GLY A 218 -2.11 11.55 30.98
C GLY A 218 -3.21 11.89 31.98
N ALA A 219 -2.95 11.68 33.28
CA ALA A 219 -3.88 12.03 34.36
C ALA A 219 -4.05 13.55 34.53
N SER A 220 -3.00 14.33 34.24
CA SER A 220 -3.06 15.79 34.12
C SER A 220 -3.70 16.28 32.81
N THR A 221 -4.04 15.39 31.88
CA THR A 221 -4.71 15.73 30.60
C THR A 221 -6.18 15.34 30.61
N SER A 222 -6.50 14.06 30.73
CA SER A 222 -7.88 13.56 30.72
C SER A 222 -7.95 12.08 31.13
N PRO A 223 -9.00 11.63 31.85
CA PRO A 223 -9.28 10.21 32.07
C PRO A 223 -9.33 9.37 30.77
N ILE A 224 -9.70 9.99 29.64
CA ILE A 224 -9.74 9.33 28.33
C ILE A 224 -8.31 8.95 27.88
N ILE A 225 -7.33 9.83 28.08
CA ILE A 225 -5.91 9.55 27.78
C ILE A 225 -5.36 8.45 28.70
N VAL A 226 -5.73 8.44 29.98
CA VAL A 226 -5.36 7.38 30.94
C VAL A 226 -5.92 6.02 30.49
N PHE A 227 -7.16 5.98 29.97
CA PHE A 227 -7.74 4.78 29.36
C PHE A 227 -6.94 4.32 28.13
N VAL A 228 -6.65 5.23 27.18
CA VAL A 228 -5.87 4.94 25.95
C VAL A 228 -4.49 4.36 26.30
N PHE A 229 -3.75 4.98 27.24
CA PHE A 229 -2.47 4.46 27.71
C PHE A 229 -2.59 3.08 28.35
N SER A 230 -3.62 2.85 29.17
CA SER A 230 -3.86 1.55 29.81
C SER A 230 -4.09 0.44 28.78
N VAL A 231 -4.92 0.69 27.75
CA VAL A 231 -5.18 -0.27 26.68
C VAL A 231 -3.94 -0.51 25.81
N CYS A 232 -3.20 0.54 25.46
CA CYS A 232 -1.93 0.40 24.73
C CYS A 232 -0.92 -0.47 25.50
N ILE A 233 -0.80 -0.31 26.81
CA ILE A 233 0.12 -1.10 27.65
C ILE A 233 -0.32 -2.57 27.72
N VAL A 234 -1.61 -2.85 27.91
CA VAL A 234 -2.16 -4.23 27.84
C VAL A 234 -1.86 -4.86 26.47
N ASN A 235 -2.02 -4.10 25.39
CA ASN A 235 -1.68 -4.52 24.05
C ASN A 235 -0.18 -4.82 23.86
N PHE A 236 0.74 -4.03 24.41
CA PHE A 236 2.18 -4.33 24.34
C PHE A 236 2.57 -5.56 25.19
N VAL A 237 1.91 -5.80 26.32
CA VAL A 237 2.08 -7.04 27.10
C VAL A 237 1.58 -8.26 26.30
N LEU A 238 0.43 -8.14 25.63
CA LEU A 238 -0.15 -9.19 24.80
C LEU A 238 0.69 -9.48 23.55
N SER A 239 1.21 -8.44 22.92
CA SER A 239 2.20 -8.50 21.83
C SER A 239 3.49 -9.21 22.27
N THR A 240 3.98 -8.92 23.47
CA THR A 240 5.14 -9.61 24.06
C THR A 240 4.85 -11.10 24.31
N TYR A 241 3.62 -11.45 24.71
CA TYR A 241 3.18 -12.84 24.83
C TYR A 241 3.12 -13.56 23.48
N LEU A 242 2.53 -12.94 22.44
CA LEU A 242 2.53 -13.48 21.07
C LEU A 242 3.95 -13.72 20.56
N THR A 243 4.85 -12.76 20.73
CA THR A 243 6.27 -12.89 20.34
C THR A 243 6.94 -14.08 21.03
N LYS A 244 6.79 -14.20 22.35
CA LYS A 244 7.36 -15.32 23.12
C LYS A 244 6.78 -16.66 22.67
N TRP A 245 5.48 -16.73 22.37
CA TRP A 245 4.85 -17.94 21.85
C TRP A 245 5.40 -18.32 20.47
N VAL A 246 5.51 -17.37 19.54
CA VAL A 246 6.11 -17.61 18.21
C VAL A 246 7.57 -18.05 18.35
N LEU A 247 8.41 -17.30 19.06
CA LEU A 247 9.84 -17.62 19.20
C LEU A 247 10.11 -18.94 19.95
N SER A 248 9.18 -19.40 20.79
CA SER A 248 9.26 -20.72 21.45
C SER A 248 9.09 -21.91 20.49
N LYS A 249 8.68 -21.67 19.23
CA LYS A 249 8.58 -22.71 18.20
C LYS A 249 9.94 -23.07 17.63
N ASP A 250 10.05 -24.35 17.29
CA ASP A 250 11.20 -24.96 16.64
C ASP A 250 11.55 -24.30 15.29
N GLU A 251 12.85 -24.14 15.03
CA GLU A 251 13.40 -23.58 13.78
C GLU A 251 13.72 -24.65 12.73
N GLY A 252 13.54 -25.93 13.06
CA GLY A 252 13.66 -27.03 12.10
C GLY A 252 15.09 -27.52 11.88
N PRO A 253 15.35 -28.23 10.76
CA PRO A 253 16.67 -28.78 10.45
C PRO A 253 17.75 -27.70 10.27
N PRO A 254 19.03 -28.02 10.49
CA PRO A 254 20.14 -27.07 10.31
C PRO A 254 20.17 -26.39 8.94
N GLU A 255 19.66 -27.04 7.90
CA GLU A 255 19.56 -26.55 6.53
C GLU A 255 18.58 -25.36 6.44
N MET A 256 17.41 -25.45 7.08
CA MET A 256 16.44 -24.35 7.17
C MET A 256 17.03 -23.15 7.92
N VAL A 257 17.73 -23.40 9.03
CA VAL A 257 18.35 -22.36 9.85
C VAL A 257 19.42 -21.60 9.06
N GLN A 258 20.23 -22.31 8.25
CA GLN A 258 21.25 -21.69 7.40
C GLN A 258 20.68 -20.74 6.33
N ILE A 259 19.54 -21.10 5.72
CA ILE A 259 18.83 -20.20 4.78
C ILE A 259 18.20 -19.02 5.54
N SER A 260 17.55 -19.27 6.67
CA SER A 260 16.92 -18.24 7.51
C SER A 260 17.92 -17.19 8.01
N ASP A 261 19.12 -17.61 8.44
CA ASP A 261 20.19 -16.69 8.84
C ASP A 261 20.70 -15.83 7.67
N ALA A 262 20.79 -16.38 6.45
CA ALA A 262 21.18 -15.62 5.26
C ALA A 262 20.13 -14.54 4.88
N ILE A 263 18.84 -14.89 4.93
CA ILE A 263 17.72 -13.95 4.73
C ILE A 263 17.73 -12.87 5.81
N ARG A 264 17.96 -13.25 7.07
CA ARG A 264 18.00 -12.35 8.23
C ARG A 264 19.13 -11.32 8.14
N ASP A 265 20.35 -11.77 7.84
CA ASP A 265 21.50 -10.87 7.70
C ASP A 265 21.34 -9.93 6.50
N GLY A 266 20.73 -10.40 5.39
CA GLY A 266 20.38 -9.57 4.24
C GLY A 266 19.33 -8.51 4.57
N ALA A 267 18.24 -8.88 5.24
CA ALA A 267 17.15 -7.98 5.59
C ALA A 267 17.56 -6.94 6.65
N GLU A 268 18.18 -7.37 7.76
CA GLU A 268 18.69 -6.44 8.78
C GLU A 268 19.81 -5.52 8.22
N GLY A 269 20.59 -6.01 7.24
CA GLY A 269 21.59 -5.24 6.50
C GLY A 269 21.01 -4.19 5.55
N PHE A 270 20.04 -4.56 4.70
CA PHE A 270 19.37 -3.62 3.80
C PHE A 270 18.55 -2.58 4.58
N PHE A 271 17.73 -3.02 5.54
CA PHE A 271 16.93 -2.14 6.39
C PHE A 271 17.79 -1.04 7.04
N ARG A 272 18.93 -1.42 7.64
CA ARG A 272 19.89 -0.48 8.23
C ARG A 272 20.39 0.57 7.23
N THR A 273 20.57 0.18 5.96
CA THR A 273 21.11 1.04 4.90
C THR A 273 20.04 1.94 4.30
N GLN A 274 18.83 1.42 4.10
CA GLN A 274 17.64 2.17 3.69
C GLN A 274 17.24 3.21 4.73
N TYR A 275 16.97 2.79 5.97
CA TYR A 275 16.60 3.72 7.05
C TYR A 275 17.75 4.66 7.41
N GLY A 276 19.01 4.21 7.34
CA GLY A 276 20.19 5.08 7.46
C GLY A 276 20.34 6.12 6.33
N THR A 277 19.57 5.99 5.25
CA THR A 277 19.46 6.98 4.16
C THR A 277 18.22 7.86 4.36
N ILE A 278 17.05 7.25 4.63
CA ILE A 278 15.79 7.94 4.94
C ILE A 278 15.98 8.91 6.12
N SER A 279 16.64 8.50 7.22
CA SER A 279 16.90 9.38 8.36
C SER A 279 17.73 10.61 8.01
N LYS A 280 18.69 10.52 7.07
CA LYS A 280 19.47 11.69 6.62
C LYS A 280 18.59 12.66 5.83
N MET A 281 17.73 12.12 4.97
CA MET A 281 16.78 12.91 4.18
C MET A 281 15.70 13.53 5.07
N ALA A 282 15.23 12.83 6.11
CA ALA A 282 14.31 13.35 7.11
C ALA A 282 14.95 14.47 7.94
N ILE A 283 16.21 14.34 8.37
CA ILE A 283 16.93 15.42 9.07
C ILE A 283 17.10 16.64 8.16
N LEU A 284 17.46 16.44 6.89
CA LEU A 284 17.57 17.53 5.91
C LEU A 284 16.22 18.24 5.70
N LEU A 285 15.13 17.50 5.52
CA LEU A 285 13.79 18.06 5.38
C LEU A 285 13.32 18.74 6.67
N GLY A 286 13.62 18.19 7.85
CA GLY A 286 13.37 18.81 9.14
C GLY A 286 14.07 20.16 9.31
N LEU A 287 15.30 20.30 8.80
CA LEU A 287 16.00 21.59 8.76
C LEU A 287 15.35 22.58 7.78
N VAL A 288 14.80 22.12 6.65
CA VAL A 288 14.04 22.96 5.71
C VAL A 288 12.73 23.44 6.34
N ILE A 289 11.97 22.55 7.00
CA ILE A 289 10.76 22.90 7.77
C ILE A 289 11.11 23.90 8.86
N LEU A 290 12.20 23.68 9.61
CA LEU A 290 12.67 24.60 10.66
C LEU A 290 12.91 26.01 10.09
N CYS A 291 13.64 26.12 8.97
CA CYS A 291 13.90 27.41 8.32
C CYS A 291 12.59 28.09 7.88
N ILE A 292 11.69 27.36 7.20
CA ILE A 292 10.38 27.87 6.77
C ILE A 292 9.58 28.41 7.96
N TYR A 293 9.48 27.65 9.05
CA TYR A 293 8.70 28.04 10.23
C TYR A 293 9.35 29.17 11.05
N LEU A 294 10.68 29.35 10.98
CA LEU A 294 11.37 30.49 11.61
C LEU A 294 11.16 31.82 10.86
N PHE A 295 11.05 31.79 9.53
CA PHE A 295 10.78 32.98 8.72
C PHE A 295 9.28 33.29 8.53
N ARG A 296 8.41 32.33 8.86
CA ARG A 296 6.94 32.43 8.81
C ARG A 296 6.36 33.45 9.81
N SER A 297 5.21 34.04 9.46
CA SER A 297 4.33 34.76 10.38
C SER A 297 3.57 33.83 11.32
N THR A 298 3.40 34.26 12.56
CA THR A 298 2.55 33.62 13.57
C THR A 298 1.07 33.86 13.25
N THR A 299 0.18 32.91 13.53
CA THR A 299 -1.28 33.16 13.42
C THR A 299 -1.78 33.93 14.64
N PRO A 300 -2.89 34.70 14.55
CA PRO A 300 -3.51 35.35 15.70
C PRO A 300 -3.78 34.41 16.88
N GLN A 301 -4.16 33.16 16.60
CA GLN A 301 -4.36 32.10 17.60
C GLN A 301 -3.04 31.67 18.27
N GLN A 302 -1.93 31.62 17.52
CA GLN A 302 -0.61 31.35 18.09
C GLN A 302 -0.10 32.54 18.92
N GLU A 303 -0.32 33.77 18.47
CA GLU A 303 0.06 34.98 19.22
C GLU A 303 -0.77 35.12 20.51
N SER A 304 -2.08 34.86 20.47
CA SER A 304 -2.93 34.84 21.66
C SER A 304 -2.63 33.69 22.62
N SER A 305 -1.97 32.63 22.15
CA SER A 305 -1.55 31.47 22.96
C SER A 305 -0.10 31.58 23.46
N GLY A 306 0.60 32.68 23.18
CA GLY A 306 2.03 32.84 23.53
C GLY A 306 3.00 31.95 22.74
N LEU A 307 2.55 31.28 21.67
CA LEU A 307 3.40 30.46 20.79
C LEU A 307 4.24 31.35 19.86
N GLY A 308 5.41 31.77 20.36
CA GLY A 308 6.42 32.42 19.53
C GLY A 308 6.87 31.54 18.35
N ARG A 309 7.26 32.19 17.23
CA ARG A 309 7.64 31.53 15.97
C ARG A 309 8.66 30.40 16.14
N SER A 310 9.66 30.61 17.00
CA SER A 310 10.66 29.60 17.37
C SER A 310 10.04 28.37 18.03
N THR A 311 9.15 28.57 19.00
CA THR A 311 8.42 27.49 19.70
C THR A 311 7.64 26.63 18.70
N THR A 312 6.85 27.27 17.83
CA THR A 312 6.08 26.57 16.78
C THR A 312 7.01 25.82 15.82
N ALA A 313 8.11 26.42 15.38
CA ALA A 313 9.09 25.79 14.50
C ALA A 313 9.72 24.53 15.12
N PHE A 314 10.15 24.61 16.38
CA PHE A 314 10.69 23.45 17.10
C PHE A 314 9.63 22.37 17.36
N VAL A 315 8.38 22.76 17.68
CA VAL A 315 7.26 21.83 17.86
C VAL A 315 6.98 21.04 16.59
N THR A 316 6.76 21.70 15.45
CA THR A 316 6.46 21.00 14.18
C THR A 316 7.60 20.07 13.76
N VAL A 317 8.85 20.49 13.92
CA VAL A 317 10.03 19.66 13.58
C VAL A 317 10.22 18.51 14.56
N ALA A 318 9.95 18.69 15.85
CA ALA A 318 9.96 17.60 16.83
C ALA A 318 8.85 16.58 16.56
N SER A 319 7.62 17.02 16.28
CA SER A 319 6.52 16.16 15.84
C SER A 319 6.90 15.36 14.59
N PHE A 320 7.49 16.01 13.58
CA PHE A 320 7.96 15.38 12.34
C PHE A 320 9.04 14.31 12.59
N LEU A 321 10.09 14.64 13.34
CA LEU A 321 11.16 13.68 13.63
C LEU A 321 10.68 12.52 14.52
N LEU A 322 9.70 12.75 15.40
CA LEU A 322 9.06 11.70 16.20
C LEU A 322 8.19 10.77 15.34
N GLY A 323 7.35 11.32 14.45
CA GLY A 323 6.53 10.53 13.52
C GLY A 323 7.38 9.67 12.58
N ALA A 324 8.46 10.25 12.05
CA ALA A 324 9.45 9.53 11.26
C ALA A 324 10.16 8.41 12.05
N LEU A 325 10.54 8.67 13.31
CA LEU A 325 11.15 7.66 14.18
C LEU A 325 10.18 6.52 14.48
N CYS A 326 8.94 6.81 14.86
CA CYS A 326 7.93 5.81 15.18
C CYS A 326 7.54 4.96 13.96
N SER A 327 7.39 5.57 12.78
CA SER A 327 7.18 4.85 11.51
C SER A 327 8.33 3.89 11.19
N GLY A 328 9.58 4.31 11.40
CA GLY A 328 10.74 3.43 11.23
C GLY A 328 10.86 2.32 12.26
N ILE A 329 10.40 2.52 13.50
CA ILE A 329 10.29 1.44 14.49
C ILE A 329 9.17 0.47 14.10
N ALA A 330 8.04 0.96 13.57
CA ALA A 330 6.93 0.13 13.09
C ALA A 330 7.39 -0.83 11.97
N GLY A 331 8.07 -0.31 10.94
CA GLY A 331 8.66 -1.13 9.89
C GLY A 331 9.74 -2.10 10.38
N TYR A 332 10.59 -1.68 11.34
CA TYR A 332 11.60 -2.56 11.93
C TYR A 332 10.98 -3.75 12.66
N VAL A 333 9.92 -3.53 13.46
CA VAL A 333 9.26 -4.60 14.23
C VAL A 333 8.64 -5.64 13.30
N GLY A 334 7.97 -5.21 12.23
CA GLY A 334 7.38 -6.11 11.23
C GLY A 334 8.42 -7.01 10.57
N MET A 335 9.49 -6.44 10.03
CA MET A 335 10.62 -7.22 9.49
C MET A 335 11.24 -8.15 10.54
N TRP A 336 11.50 -7.63 11.75
CA TRP A 336 12.22 -8.36 12.80
C TRP A 336 11.52 -9.64 13.24
N VAL A 337 10.18 -9.65 13.28
CA VAL A 337 9.41 -10.87 13.55
C VAL A 337 9.36 -11.78 12.31
N SER A 338 9.19 -11.24 11.10
CA SER A 338 9.04 -12.05 9.88
C SER A 338 10.28 -12.92 9.60
N VAL A 339 11.49 -12.35 9.67
CA VAL A 339 12.78 -13.08 9.51
C VAL A 339 13.10 -14.08 10.65
N ARG A 340 12.16 -14.26 11.58
CA ARG A 340 12.23 -15.22 12.70
C ARG A 340 11.02 -16.16 12.72
N ALA A 341 9.89 -15.74 12.13
CA ALA A 341 8.68 -16.53 11.99
C ALA A 341 8.72 -17.44 10.76
N ASN A 342 9.25 -16.96 9.63
CA ASN A 342 9.36 -17.69 8.36
C ASN A 342 9.85 -19.14 8.55
N VAL A 343 11.03 -19.33 9.14
CA VAL A 343 11.65 -20.66 9.38
C VAL A 343 10.83 -21.55 10.34
N ARG A 344 10.08 -20.94 11.25
CA ARG A 344 9.19 -21.65 12.19
C ARG A 344 7.90 -22.11 11.51
N VAL A 345 7.44 -21.37 10.50
CA VAL A 345 6.34 -21.75 9.61
C VAL A 345 6.80 -22.88 8.68
N SER A 346 8.02 -22.81 8.13
CA SER A 346 8.65 -23.91 7.38
C SER A 346 8.78 -25.20 8.21
N SER A 347 9.29 -25.09 9.45
CA SER A 347 9.37 -26.25 10.37
C SER A 347 7.98 -26.81 10.72
N ALA A 348 6.98 -25.94 10.91
CA ALA A 348 5.62 -26.36 11.22
C ALA A 348 4.88 -26.97 10.01
N ALA A 349 5.17 -26.54 8.78
CA ALA A 349 4.59 -27.13 7.56
C ALA A 349 4.90 -28.64 7.47
N ARG A 350 6.11 -29.05 7.89
CA ARG A 350 6.54 -30.46 8.01
C ARG A 350 5.72 -31.31 9.01
N ARG A 351 4.85 -30.68 9.82
CA ARG A 351 4.00 -31.33 10.85
C ARG A 351 2.51 -31.11 10.63
N SER A 352 2.10 -29.88 10.33
CA SER A 352 0.71 -29.50 10.09
C SER A 352 0.58 -28.12 9.44
N ALA A 353 -0.14 -28.07 8.33
CA ALA A 353 -0.57 -26.82 7.71
C ALA A 353 -1.31 -25.87 8.67
N ARG A 354 -2.03 -26.39 9.68
CA ARG A 354 -2.71 -25.55 10.68
C ARG A 354 -1.75 -25.01 11.75
N GLU A 355 -0.66 -25.72 12.07
CA GLU A 355 0.38 -25.15 12.93
C GLU A 355 1.12 -24.03 12.17
N ALA A 356 1.49 -24.27 10.91
CA ALA A 356 2.12 -23.27 10.04
C ALA A 356 1.27 -21.99 9.93
N LEU A 357 -0.02 -22.12 9.56
CA LEU A 357 -0.99 -21.03 9.52
C LEU A 357 -1.08 -20.28 10.87
N GLN A 358 -1.19 -21.00 11.99
CA GLN A 358 -1.32 -20.36 13.31
C GLN A 358 -0.05 -19.60 13.73
N ILE A 359 1.14 -20.06 13.33
CA ILE A 359 2.40 -19.34 13.59
C ILE A 359 2.48 -18.08 12.73
N ALA A 360 2.24 -18.19 11.42
CA ALA A 360 2.27 -17.06 10.49
C ALA A 360 1.29 -15.95 10.92
N VAL A 361 0.03 -16.31 11.21
CA VAL A 361 -1.00 -15.37 11.67
C VAL A 361 -0.65 -14.71 13.02
N ARG A 362 -0.02 -15.44 13.95
CA ARG A 362 0.38 -14.85 15.26
C ARG A 362 1.62 -13.99 15.18
N ALA A 363 2.52 -14.26 14.24
CA ALA A 363 3.65 -13.39 13.92
C ALA A 363 3.16 -12.08 13.25
N GLY A 364 2.29 -12.19 12.25
CA GLY A 364 1.64 -11.04 11.64
C GLY A 364 0.79 -10.23 12.62
N GLY A 365 0.08 -10.91 13.53
CA GLY A 365 -0.69 -10.29 14.61
C GLY A 365 0.17 -9.53 15.62
N PHE A 366 1.36 -10.04 15.96
CA PHE A 366 2.32 -9.28 16.75
C PHE A 366 2.78 -8.00 16.04
N SER A 367 3.14 -8.10 14.75
CA SER A 367 3.50 -6.94 13.93
C SER A 367 2.38 -5.89 13.96
N ALA A 368 1.16 -6.30 13.60
CA ALA A 368 0.01 -5.42 13.52
C ALA A 368 -0.33 -4.72 14.84
N LEU A 369 -0.39 -5.47 15.95
CA LEU A 369 -0.72 -4.93 17.26
C LEU A 369 0.34 -3.94 17.77
N VAL A 370 1.62 -4.12 17.41
CA VAL A 370 2.67 -3.13 17.72
C VAL A 370 2.60 -1.91 16.80
N VAL A 371 2.37 -2.11 15.49
CA VAL A 371 2.21 -1.03 14.50
C VAL A 371 1.09 -0.07 14.90
N VAL A 372 -0.13 -0.59 15.11
CA VAL A 372 -1.29 0.22 15.51
C VAL A 372 -1.11 0.76 16.94
N GLY A 373 -0.57 -0.05 17.86
CA GLY A 373 -0.33 0.36 19.24
C GLY A 373 0.65 1.52 19.37
N MET A 374 1.67 1.61 18.51
CA MET A 374 2.59 2.76 18.48
C MET A 374 1.99 3.99 17.79
N ALA A 375 1.12 3.82 16.78
CA ALA A 375 0.41 4.95 16.18
C ALA A 375 -0.47 5.66 17.22
N VAL A 376 -1.32 4.90 17.92
CA VAL A 376 -2.19 5.40 18.99
C VAL A 376 -1.40 5.97 20.17
N LEU A 377 -0.43 5.21 20.70
CA LEU A 377 0.35 5.66 21.86
C LEU A 377 1.17 6.91 21.54
N GLY A 378 1.81 6.97 20.37
CA GLY A 378 2.65 8.11 19.99
C GLY A 378 1.86 9.41 19.86
N ILE A 379 0.66 9.36 19.25
CA ILE A 379 -0.23 10.52 19.16
C ILE A 379 -0.77 10.90 20.54
N ALA A 380 -1.22 9.93 21.35
CA ALA A 380 -1.75 10.20 22.69
C ALA A 380 -0.68 10.80 23.63
N VAL A 381 0.57 10.32 23.57
CA VAL A 381 1.70 10.90 24.32
C VAL A 381 2.02 12.30 23.83
N LEU A 382 2.04 12.55 22.52
CA LEU A 382 2.33 13.86 21.95
C LEU A 382 1.25 14.90 22.31
N TYR A 383 -0.02 14.53 22.16
CA TYR A 383 -1.17 15.34 22.57
C TYR A 383 -1.10 15.69 24.06
N ALA A 384 -0.94 14.69 24.94
CA ALA A 384 -0.91 14.91 26.39
C ALA A 384 0.32 15.72 26.84
N THR A 385 1.47 15.51 26.20
CA THR A 385 2.68 16.29 26.47
C THR A 385 2.47 17.77 26.11
N PHE A 386 1.92 18.07 24.94
CA PHE A 386 1.64 19.45 24.53
C PHE A 386 0.51 20.08 25.34
N TYR A 387 -0.54 19.32 25.70
CA TYR A 387 -1.62 19.79 26.57
C TYR A 387 -1.09 20.33 27.91
N VAL A 388 -0.28 19.50 28.61
CA VAL A 388 0.29 19.87 29.92
C VAL A 388 1.38 20.93 29.79
N TRP A 389 2.23 20.87 28.76
CA TRP A 389 3.35 21.80 28.60
C TRP A 389 2.91 23.22 28.18
N LEU A 390 1.88 23.33 27.34
CA LEU A 390 1.34 24.63 26.90
C LEU A 390 0.25 25.16 27.86
N GLY A 391 -0.12 24.42 28.90
CA GLY A 391 -1.16 24.80 29.85
C GLY A 391 -2.53 24.97 29.17
N VAL A 392 -2.87 24.10 28.23
CA VAL A 392 -4.07 24.22 27.38
C VAL A 392 -5.34 24.36 28.24
N ASP A 393 -6.27 25.19 27.77
CA ASP A 393 -7.48 25.68 28.46
C ASP A 393 -7.23 26.53 29.74
N SER A 394 -5.97 26.86 30.08
CA SER A 394 -5.69 27.89 31.09
C SER A 394 -6.06 29.30 30.60
N PRO A 395 -6.41 30.25 31.49
CA PRO A 395 -6.72 31.63 31.08
C PRO A 395 -5.56 32.31 30.34
N GLY A 396 -5.76 32.59 29.05
CA GLY A 396 -4.75 33.18 28.17
C GLY A 396 -3.81 32.19 27.47
N ALA A 397 -4.13 30.89 27.49
CA ALA A 397 -3.41 29.83 26.78
C ALA A 397 -4.16 29.35 25.52
N MET A 398 -3.60 28.36 24.83
CA MET A 398 -4.22 27.67 23.70
C MET A 398 -5.50 26.91 24.12
N LYS A 399 -6.48 26.83 23.21
CA LYS A 399 -7.69 26.01 23.38
C LYS A 399 -7.46 24.56 22.94
N VAL A 400 -8.15 23.62 23.58
CA VAL A 400 -8.19 22.20 23.15
C VAL A 400 -8.53 22.01 21.67
N THR A 401 -9.37 22.86 21.08
CA THR A 401 -9.77 22.79 19.66
C THR A 401 -8.61 22.94 18.68
N ASP A 402 -7.56 23.67 19.08
CA ASP A 402 -6.49 24.11 18.19
C ASP A 402 -5.24 23.21 18.32
N LEU A 403 -5.15 22.47 19.44
CA LEU A 403 -4.07 21.54 19.78
C LEU A 403 -3.80 20.44 18.72
N PRO A 404 -4.82 19.83 18.05
CA PRO A 404 -4.59 18.83 17.00
C PRO A 404 -3.71 19.31 15.83
N LEU A 405 -3.71 20.61 15.51
CA LEU A 405 -2.89 21.18 14.43
C LEU A 405 -1.38 21.04 14.70
N LEU A 406 -0.96 21.04 15.98
CA LEU A 406 0.45 20.82 16.36
C LEU A 406 0.93 19.37 16.12
N LEU A 407 -0.02 18.43 15.94
CA LEU A 407 0.26 17.02 15.69
C LEU A 407 0.51 16.72 14.21
N VAL A 408 0.07 17.58 13.28
CA VAL A 408 0.19 17.38 11.82
C VAL A 408 1.61 17.01 11.38
N GLY A 409 2.63 17.58 12.03
CA GLY A 409 4.04 17.23 11.77
C GLY A 409 4.32 15.74 11.93
N TYR A 410 3.72 15.07 12.93
CA TYR A 410 3.86 13.63 13.16
C TYR A 410 3.30 12.79 12.02
N GLY A 411 2.12 13.17 11.50
CA GLY A 411 1.55 12.58 10.29
C GLY A 411 2.48 12.72 9.10
N PHE A 412 2.96 13.93 8.81
CA PHE A 412 3.90 14.17 7.70
C PHE A 412 5.23 13.42 7.86
N GLY A 413 5.75 13.30 9.09
CA GLY A 413 6.95 12.51 9.40
C GLY A 413 6.76 11.02 9.13
N ALA A 414 5.58 10.49 9.44
CA ALA A 414 5.19 9.14 9.06
C ALA A 414 5.09 8.97 7.54
N SER A 415 4.43 9.91 6.83
CA SER A 415 4.22 9.85 5.38
C SER A 415 5.54 9.87 4.61
N PHE A 416 6.47 10.71 5.06
CA PHE A 416 7.81 10.79 4.51
C PHE A 416 8.56 9.46 4.61
N VAL A 417 8.53 8.81 5.78
CA VAL A 417 9.23 7.53 5.99
C VAL A 417 8.55 6.39 5.23
N ALA A 418 7.22 6.30 5.30
CA ALA A 418 6.44 5.31 4.57
C ALA A 418 6.68 5.35 3.05
N LEU A 419 6.78 6.55 2.45
CA LEU A 419 6.96 6.68 1.00
C LEU A 419 8.31 6.12 0.53
N PHE A 420 9.41 6.45 1.22
CA PHE A 420 10.72 5.91 0.88
C PHE A 420 10.93 4.46 1.36
N ALA A 421 10.19 4.02 2.38
CA ALA A 421 10.12 2.60 2.75
C ALA A 421 9.48 1.78 1.62
N GLN A 422 8.30 2.19 1.12
CA GLN A 422 7.57 1.48 0.07
C GLN A 422 8.27 1.54 -1.29
N LEU A 423 8.83 2.69 -1.68
CA LEU A 423 9.62 2.79 -2.91
C LEU A 423 10.90 1.96 -2.82
N GLY A 424 11.73 2.16 -1.78
CA GLY A 424 13.02 1.47 -1.66
C GLY A 424 12.89 -0.03 -1.40
N GLY A 425 11.86 -0.45 -0.66
CA GLY A 425 11.54 -1.84 -0.40
C GLY A 425 10.91 -2.52 -1.63
N GLY A 426 9.92 -1.89 -2.26
CA GLY A 426 9.27 -2.40 -3.48
C GLY A 426 10.24 -2.56 -4.65
N ILE A 427 11.08 -1.55 -4.92
CA ILE A 427 12.14 -1.66 -5.94
C ILE A 427 13.16 -2.75 -5.56
N PHE A 428 13.36 -3.03 -4.27
CA PHE A 428 14.24 -4.14 -3.86
C PHE A 428 13.61 -5.51 -4.16
N THR A 429 12.43 -5.82 -3.61
CA THR A 429 11.79 -7.13 -3.84
C THR A 429 11.54 -7.38 -5.33
N LYS A 430 10.82 -6.49 -6.02
CA LYS A 430 10.40 -6.75 -7.40
C LYS A 430 11.53 -6.69 -8.44
N ALA A 431 12.71 -6.19 -8.09
CA ALA A 431 13.90 -6.32 -8.93
C ALA A 431 14.63 -7.66 -8.73
N ALA A 432 14.56 -8.23 -7.53
CA ALA A 432 15.07 -9.55 -7.24
C ALA A 432 14.14 -10.64 -7.81
N ASP A 433 12.85 -10.57 -7.50
CA ASP A 433 11.73 -11.40 -8.00
C ASP A 433 11.78 -11.59 -9.53
N VAL A 434 11.51 -10.52 -10.29
CA VAL A 434 11.53 -10.54 -11.77
C VAL A 434 12.89 -11.01 -12.32
N GLY A 435 13.99 -10.77 -11.59
CA GLY A 435 15.32 -11.25 -11.95
C GLY A 435 15.55 -12.75 -11.69
N ALA A 436 14.95 -13.28 -10.62
CA ALA A 436 14.96 -14.70 -10.26
C ALA A 436 14.04 -15.49 -11.20
N ASP A 437 12.80 -15.02 -11.38
CA ASP A 437 11.74 -15.71 -12.12
C ASP A 437 12.02 -15.79 -13.63
N LEU A 438 12.43 -14.68 -14.24
CA LEU A 438 12.64 -14.63 -15.68
C LEU A 438 13.81 -15.53 -16.11
N VAL A 439 14.93 -15.52 -15.37
CA VAL A 439 16.07 -16.40 -15.72
C VAL A 439 15.86 -17.83 -15.19
N GLY A 440 15.27 -17.99 -14.02
CA GLY A 440 14.99 -19.30 -13.41
C GLY A 440 13.89 -20.07 -14.14
N LYS A 441 12.64 -19.61 -14.04
CA LYS A 441 11.46 -20.32 -14.57
C LYS A 441 11.39 -20.28 -16.10
N VAL A 442 11.73 -19.14 -16.74
CA VAL A 442 11.51 -18.96 -18.19
C VAL A 442 12.74 -19.34 -19.03
N GLU A 443 13.96 -18.95 -18.65
CA GLU A 443 15.17 -19.28 -19.43
C GLU A 443 15.78 -20.66 -19.09
N GLN A 444 15.90 -21.02 -17.81
CA GLN A 444 16.53 -22.28 -17.39
C GLN A 444 15.54 -23.42 -17.09
N GLY A 445 14.25 -23.11 -16.90
CA GLY A 445 13.22 -24.11 -16.55
C GLY A 445 13.41 -24.74 -15.17
N ILE A 446 14.06 -24.05 -14.24
CA ILE A 446 14.23 -24.50 -12.85
C ILE A 446 13.04 -24.03 -11.97
N PRO A 447 12.77 -24.68 -10.82
CA PRO A 447 11.72 -24.27 -9.89
C PRO A 447 11.78 -22.81 -9.43
N GLU A 448 10.62 -22.33 -8.95
CA GLU A 448 10.51 -21.21 -8.01
C GLU A 448 11.43 -21.47 -6.81
N ASP A 449 12.11 -20.45 -6.28
CA ASP A 449 13.01 -20.55 -5.10
C ASP A 449 14.20 -21.55 -5.18
N ASP A 450 14.54 -22.09 -6.35
CA ASP A 450 15.60 -23.10 -6.48
C ASP A 450 16.97 -22.59 -5.96
N PRO A 451 17.66 -23.31 -5.05
CA PRO A 451 18.92 -22.87 -4.44
C PRO A 451 20.14 -22.81 -5.39
N ARG A 452 19.96 -23.09 -6.68
CA ARG A 452 20.94 -22.78 -7.74
C ARG A 452 20.87 -21.33 -8.19
N ASN A 453 19.72 -20.66 -8.02
CA ASN A 453 19.49 -19.31 -8.51
C ASN A 453 20.08 -18.24 -7.55
N PRO A 454 21.09 -17.45 -7.98
CA PRO A 454 21.72 -16.42 -7.12
C PRO A 454 20.76 -15.30 -6.68
N ALA A 455 19.62 -15.09 -7.35
CA ALA A 455 18.68 -14.02 -6.99
C ALA A 455 17.74 -14.38 -5.82
N VAL A 456 17.48 -15.66 -5.52
CA VAL A 456 16.44 -16.09 -4.56
C VAL A 456 16.67 -15.53 -3.14
N ILE A 457 17.91 -15.48 -2.64
CA ILE A 457 18.18 -14.83 -1.34
C ILE A 457 17.91 -13.33 -1.38
N ALA A 458 18.09 -12.64 -2.51
CA ALA A 458 17.70 -11.24 -2.62
C ALA A 458 16.17 -11.09 -2.67
N ASP A 459 15.46 -12.04 -3.27
CA ASP A 459 14.01 -12.04 -3.34
C ASP A 459 13.37 -12.26 -1.96
N LEU A 460 13.81 -13.32 -1.27
CA LEU A 460 13.39 -13.63 0.09
C LEU A 460 13.83 -12.57 1.13
N VAL A 461 14.90 -11.81 0.87
CA VAL A 461 15.20 -10.60 1.66
C VAL A 461 14.17 -9.50 1.34
N GLY A 462 13.78 -9.39 0.08
CA GLY A 462 12.76 -8.50 -0.45
C GLY A 462 11.43 -8.56 0.30
N ASP A 463 10.83 -9.74 0.48
CA ASP A 463 9.54 -9.87 1.18
C ASP A 463 9.56 -9.24 2.58
N ASN A 464 10.71 -9.35 3.25
CA ASN A 464 10.90 -8.86 4.60
C ASN A 464 11.12 -7.33 4.65
N VAL A 465 11.66 -6.72 3.60
CA VAL A 465 11.99 -5.27 3.55
C VAL A 465 11.01 -4.43 2.74
N GLY A 466 10.35 -5.02 1.75
CA GLY A 466 9.17 -4.48 1.07
C GLY A 466 7.91 -4.86 1.83
N ASP A 467 7.41 -6.08 1.60
CA ASP A 467 6.07 -6.48 2.03
C ASP A 467 5.89 -6.68 3.55
N CYS A 468 6.95 -6.75 4.37
CA CYS A 468 6.83 -6.62 5.83
C CYS A 468 7.13 -5.19 6.30
N ALA A 469 8.36 -4.70 6.06
CA ALA A 469 8.82 -3.45 6.67
C ALA A 469 8.10 -2.19 6.14
N ALA A 470 7.79 -2.13 4.84
CA ALA A 470 7.15 -0.96 4.26
C ALA A 470 5.65 -0.91 4.60
N ARG A 471 4.94 -2.05 4.58
CA ARG A 471 3.54 -2.15 5.04
C ARG A 471 3.38 -1.73 6.50
N GLY A 472 4.30 -2.13 7.37
CA GLY A 472 4.31 -1.70 8.77
C GLY A 472 4.47 -0.18 8.92
N ALA A 473 5.20 0.49 8.02
CA ALA A 473 5.34 1.94 7.98
C ALA A 473 4.13 2.65 7.33
N ASP A 474 3.55 2.09 6.26
CA ASP A 474 2.37 2.62 5.56
C ASP A 474 1.10 2.55 6.41
N LEU A 475 0.82 1.45 7.10
CA LEU A 475 -0.40 1.40 7.93
C LEU A 475 -0.24 2.18 9.25
N PHE A 476 0.98 2.23 9.81
CA PHE A 476 1.30 3.18 10.89
C PHE A 476 0.95 4.61 10.47
N GLU A 477 1.34 5.00 9.26
CA GLU A 477 1.02 6.33 8.72
C GLU A 477 -0.46 6.51 8.43
N SER A 478 -1.11 5.52 7.81
CA SER A 478 -2.54 5.57 7.47
C SER A 478 -3.38 5.89 8.69
N ILE A 479 -3.11 5.20 9.80
CA ILE A 479 -3.80 5.37 11.07
C ILE A 479 -3.38 6.68 11.74
N ALA A 480 -2.09 7.04 11.70
CA ALA A 480 -1.63 8.29 12.29
C ALA A 480 -2.23 9.54 11.62
N ALA A 481 -2.24 9.58 10.29
CA ALA A 481 -2.81 10.67 9.50
C ALA A 481 -4.33 10.75 9.69
N GLU A 482 -5.03 9.61 9.71
CA GLU A 482 -6.48 9.55 9.91
C GLU A 482 -6.91 10.02 11.30
N ILE A 483 -6.26 9.53 12.37
CA ILE A 483 -6.46 10.00 13.74
C ILE A 483 -6.30 11.51 13.81
N ILE A 484 -5.18 12.07 13.33
CA ILE A 484 -4.92 13.52 13.39
C ILE A 484 -5.97 14.32 12.60
N SER A 485 -6.35 13.85 11.41
CA SER A 485 -7.37 14.51 10.56
C SER A 485 -8.72 14.59 11.25
N ALA A 486 -9.13 13.51 11.92
CA ALA A 486 -10.39 13.47 12.63
C ALA A 486 -10.36 14.23 13.97
N MET A 487 -9.20 14.28 14.66
CA MET A 487 -8.99 15.16 15.81
C MET A 487 -9.20 16.63 15.40
N ILE A 488 -8.65 17.05 14.26
CA ILE A 488 -8.81 18.41 13.71
C ILE A 488 -10.29 18.68 13.39
N LEU A 489 -10.95 17.81 12.61
CA LEU A 489 -12.36 18.01 12.24
C LEU A 489 -13.32 17.98 13.44
N GLY A 490 -13.04 17.14 14.45
CA GLY A 490 -13.78 17.12 15.72
C GLY A 490 -13.63 18.44 16.47
N GLY A 491 -12.42 18.99 16.52
CA GLY A 491 -12.13 20.32 17.09
C GLY A 491 -12.84 21.45 16.35
N THR A 492 -12.69 21.54 15.02
CA THR A 492 -13.37 22.55 14.18
C THR A 492 -14.89 22.48 14.33
N MET A 493 -15.49 21.28 14.28
CA MET A 493 -16.94 21.12 14.43
C MET A 493 -17.40 21.57 15.83
N ALA A 494 -16.73 21.09 16.89
CA ALA A 494 -17.09 21.46 18.26
C ALA A 494 -16.96 22.97 18.53
N GLN A 495 -15.96 23.62 17.92
CA GLN A 495 -15.77 25.06 17.95
C GLN A 495 -16.93 25.81 17.26
N ARG A 496 -17.34 25.39 16.06
CA ARG A 496 -18.45 26.00 15.29
C ARG A 496 -19.82 25.83 15.99
N CYS A 497 -20.02 24.73 16.70
CA CYS A 497 -21.25 24.44 17.46
C CYS A 497 -21.28 25.04 18.87
N LYS A 498 -20.18 25.65 19.36
CA LYS A 498 -20.03 26.08 20.77
C LYS A 498 -20.38 24.97 21.78
N LEU A 499 -19.79 23.77 21.59
CA LEU A 499 -19.88 22.70 22.59
C LEU A 499 -19.09 23.07 23.84
N GLU A 500 -19.67 22.83 25.02
CA GLU A 500 -19.04 23.11 26.32
C GLU A 500 -17.84 22.17 26.58
N ASP A 501 -17.94 20.90 26.16
CA ASP A 501 -16.85 19.93 26.16
C ASP A 501 -16.56 19.43 24.72
N PRO A 502 -15.48 19.91 24.08
CA PRO A 502 -15.04 19.42 22.78
C PRO A 502 -14.21 18.12 22.87
N SER A 503 -13.80 17.69 24.06
CA SER A 503 -12.78 16.64 24.24
C SER A 503 -13.26 15.26 23.76
N GLY A 504 -14.55 14.95 23.91
CA GLY A 504 -15.14 13.71 23.40
C GLY A 504 -14.98 13.56 21.88
N PHE A 505 -15.24 14.63 21.12
CA PHE A 505 -15.13 14.64 19.66
C PHE A 505 -13.67 14.57 19.17
N ILE A 506 -12.76 15.23 19.89
CA ILE A 506 -11.33 15.24 19.55
C ILE A 506 -10.67 13.89 19.92
N LEU A 507 -10.99 13.30 21.07
CA LEU A 507 -10.33 12.08 21.55
C LEU A 507 -10.98 10.77 21.06
N PHE A 508 -12.19 10.84 20.48
CA PHE A 508 -12.89 9.71 19.86
C PHE A 508 -12.00 8.79 18.98
N PRO A 509 -11.18 9.28 18.01
CA PRO A 509 -10.32 8.40 17.21
C PRO A 509 -9.32 7.58 18.04
N LEU A 510 -8.72 8.16 19.08
CA LEU A 510 -7.78 7.45 19.95
C LEU A 510 -8.50 6.35 20.76
N VAL A 511 -9.76 6.55 21.12
CA VAL A 511 -10.60 5.55 21.79
C VAL A 511 -10.98 4.42 20.83
N VAL A 512 -11.43 4.73 19.61
CA VAL A 512 -11.77 3.72 18.59
C VAL A 512 -10.58 2.82 18.28
N HIS A 513 -9.41 3.40 17.97
CA HIS A 513 -8.21 2.60 17.66
C HIS A 513 -7.63 1.88 18.88
N SER A 514 -7.84 2.39 20.10
CA SER A 514 -7.56 1.61 21.32
C SER A 514 -8.43 0.35 21.38
N PHE A 515 -9.70 0.42 20.98
CA PHE A 515 -10.56 -0.76 20.90
C PHE A 515 -10.23 -1.68 19.72
N ASP A 516 -9.75 -1.20 18.57
CA ASP A 516 -9.25 -2.06 17.48
C ASP A 516 -8.21 -3.07 18.01
N LEU A 517 -7.22 -2.61 18.77
CA LEU A 517 -6.20 -3.46 19.41
C LEU A 517 -6.81 -4.60 20.22
N VAL A 518 -7.92 -4.35 20.94
CA VAL A 518 -8.61 -5.34 21.77
C VAL A 518 -9.40 -6.32 20.90
N ILE A 519 -10.19 -5.83 19.93
CA ILE A 519 -11.08 -6.68 19.14
C ILE A 519 -10.33 -7.49 18.09
N SER A 520 -9.30 -6.90 17.46
CA SER A 520 -8.40 -7.60 16.54
C SER A 520 -7.57 -8.64 17.28
N SER A 521 -7.16 -8.38 18.53
CA SER A 521 -6.60 -9.43 19.41
C SER A 521 -7.57 -10.59 19.62
N VAL A 522 -8.86 -10.32 19.95
CA VAL A 522 -9.88 -11.37 20.08
C VAL A 522 -10.05 -12.15 18.77
N GLY A 523 -10.03 -11.47 17.62
CA GLY A 523 -10.00 -12.08 16.28
C GLY A 523 -8.83 -13.05 16.11
N ILE A 524 -7.59 -12.61 16.41
CA ILE A 524 -6.36 -13.42 16.33
C ILE A 524 -6.43 -14.66 17.25
N PHE A 525 -6.95 -14.52 18.48
CA PHE A 525 -7.08 -15.63 19.42
C PHE A 525 -8.29 -16.54 19.16
N SER A 526 -9.20 -16.15 18.26
CA SER A 526 -10.30 -16.99 17.80
C SER A 526 -9.81 -18.12 16.88
N ILE A 527 -8.67 -17.92 16.20
CA ILE A 527 -7.98 -18.94 15.39
C ILE A 527 -7.28 -19.96 16.31
N ARG A 528 -8.10 -20.88 16.84
CA ARG A 528 -7.70 -21.98 17.73
C ARG A 528 -7.42 -23.28 16.98
N ASN A 529 -6.66 -24.15 17.62
CA ASN A 529 -6.36 -25.51 17.13
C ASN A 529 -7.44 -26.50 17.62
N THR A 530 -8.68 -26.32 17.16
CA THR A 530 -9.85 -27.08 17.63
C THR A 530 -10.06 -28.37 16.82
N ARG A 531 -9.07 -29.26 16.80
CA ARG A 531 -9.18 -30.59 16.19
C ARG A 531 -8.42 -31.59 17.05
N ASP A 532 -9.11 -32.64 17.50
CA ASP A 532 -8.49 -33.73 18.22
C ASP A 532 -7.46 -34.47 17.36
N SER A 533 -6.41 -34.95 18.03
CA SER A 533 -5.31 -35.68 17.39
C SER A 533 -5.77 -37.07 16.97
N GLY A 534 -6.27 -37.20 15.74
CA GLY A 534 -6.67 -38.50 15.19
C GLY A 534 -7.39 -38.51 13.84
N VAL A 535 -8.00 -37.41 13.39
CA VAL A 535 -8.77 -37.40 12.13
C VAL A 535 -8.03 -36.69 11.00
N ILE A 536 -7.32 -37.47 10.18
CA ILE A 536 -6.83 -37.05 8.86
C ILE A 536 -8.06 -36.79 7.97
N GLY A 537 -8.45 -35.53 7.84
CA GLY A 537 -9.42 -35.07 6.85
C GLY A 537 -8.82 -33.93 6.05
N ALA A 538 -9.50 -33.54 4.97
CA ALA A 538 -9.04 -32.48 4.08
C ALA A 538 -8.61 -31.21 4.81
N MET A 539 -7.58 -30.57 4.28
CA MET A 539 -7.06 -29.26 4.68
C MET A 539 -8.22 -28.26 4.78
N GLU A 540 -8.36 -27.58 5.92
CA GLU A 540 -9.32 -26.48 6.02
C GLU A 540 -8.75 -25.29 5.24
N ASP A 541 -9.50 -24.77 4.24
CA ASP A 541 -9.10 -23.63 3.39
C ASP A 541 -8.57 -22.48 4.28
N PRO A 542 -7.27 -22.13 4.22
CA PRO A 542 -6.69 -21.14 5.13
C PRO A 542 -7.39 -19.77 5.00
N MET A 543 -7.86 -19.39 3.82
CA MET A 543 -8.65 -18.17 3.62
C MET A 543 -9.96 -18.23 4.43
N ALA A 544 -10.63 -19.38 4.48
CA ALA A 544 -11.85 -19.55 5.29
C ALA A 544 -11.56 -19.49 6.80
N VAL A 545 -10.35 -19.83 7.25
CA VAL A 545 -9.92 -19.66 8.65
C VAL A 545 -9.69 -18.17 8.97
N LEU A 546 -8.99 -17.45 8.09
CA LEU A 546 -8.76 -16.01 8.22
C LEU A 546 -10.08 -15.22 8.21
N GLN A 547 -11.00 -15.56 7.29
CA GLN A 547 -12.32 -14.93 7.17
C GLN A 547 -13.25 -15.21 8.35
N LYS A 548 -13.10 -16.33 9.06
CA LYS A 548 -13.79 -16.58 10.35
C LYS A 548 -13.31 -15.63 11.43
N GLY A 549 -12.00 -15.44 11.59
CA GLY A 549 -11.45 -14.49 12.56
C GLY A 549 -11.80 -13.03 12.22
N TYR A 550 -11.80 -12.66 10.93
CA TYR A 550 -12.24 -11.34 10.48
C TYR A 550 -13.72 -11.10 10.79
N SER A 551 -14.59 -12.08 10.54
CA SER A 551 -16.01 -12.02 10.90
C SER A 551 -16.24 -11.77 12.40
N VAL A 552 -15.46 -12.42 13.27
CA VAL A 552 -15.51 -12.18 14.73
C VAL A 552 -15.09 -10.74 15.07
N THR A 553 -14.04 -10.25 14.41
CA THR A 553 -13.55 -8.86 14.58
C THR A 553 -14.61 -7.85 14.15
N ILE A 554 -15.24 -8.01 12.98
CA ILE A 554 -16.31 -7.13 12.47
C ILE A 554 -17.51 -7.09 13.42
N ILE A 555 -18.00 -8.24 13.89
CA ILE A 555 -19.17 -8.28 14.79
C ILE A 555 -18.87 -7.53 16.09
N LEU A 556 -17.66 -7.71 16.63
CA LEU A 556 -17.24 -7.01 17.85
C LEU A 556 -16.97 -5.52 17.59
N ALA A 557 -16.50 -5.16 16.39
CA ALA A 557 -16.31 -3.76 15.95
C ALA A 557 -17.64 -3.02 15.92
N VAL A 558 -18.67 -3.55 15.26
CA VAL A 558 -20.01 -2.92 15.19
C VAL A 558 -20.57 -2.65 16.60
N ILE A 559 -20.45 -3.64 17.50
CA ILE A 559 -20.94 -3.51 18.89
C ILE A 559 -20.15 -2.45 19.66
N ILE A 560 -18.81 -2.52 19.66
CA ILE A 560 -17.99 -1.63 20.48
C ILE A 560 -17.94 -0.21 19.88
N PHE A 561 -17.97 -0.04 18.56
CA PHE A 561 -18.03 1.26 17.92
C PHE A 561 -19.32 2.01 18.30
N GLY A 562 -20.47 1.33 18.29
CA GLY A 562 -21.74 1.93 18.74
C GLY A 562 -21.77 2.29 20.24
N LEU A 563 -21.02 1.56 21.08
CA LEU A 563 -20.81 1.94 22.47
C LEU A 563 -19.85 3.13 22.60
N CYS A 564 -18.81 3.22 21.76
CA CYS A 564 -17.86 4.33 21.74
C CYS A 564 -18.52 5.63 21.31
N THR A 565 -19.37 5.63 20.27
CA THR A 565 -20.11 6.84 19.88
C THR A 565 -21.09 7.25 20.97
N ARG A 566 -21.81 6.30 21.60
CA ARG A 566 -22.69 6.62 22.75
C ARG A 566 -21.94 7.21 23.94
N TRP A 567 -20.68 6.80 24.16
CA TRP A 567 -19.84 7.32 25.25
C TRP A 567 -19.25 8.70 24.94
N MET A 568 -18.70 8.89 23.73
CA MET A 568 -17.86 10.06 23.41
C MET A 568 -18.53 11.14 22.55
N LEU A 569 -19.60 10.80 21.81
CA LEU A 569 -20.28 11.69 20.85
C LEU A 569 -21.73 12.00 21.26
N TYR A 570 -22.06 11.76 22.53
CA TYR A 570 -23.32 12.19 23.14
C TYR A 570 -23.16 13.61 23.71
N THR A 571 -24.14 14.48 23.46
CA THR A 571 -24.20 15.84 24.00
C THR A 571 -25.65 16.20 24.31
N GLU A 572 -25.87 16.95 25.40
CA GLU A 572 -27.20 17.46 25.78
C GLU A 572 -27.80 18.40 24.72
N GLN A 573 -26.96 19.07 23.92
CA GLN A 573 -27.43 19.94 22.82
C GLN A 573 -28.05 19.12 21.67
N ALA A 574 -27.62 17.88 21.47
CA ALA A 574 -28.11 16.99 20.41
C ALA A 574 -28.11 15.51 20.87
N PRO A 575 -29.08 15.07 21.71
CA PRO A 575 -29.06 13.75 22.34
C PRO A 575 -29.16 12.54 21.39
N SER A 576 -29.49 12.78 20.11
CA SER A 576 -29.51 11.79 19.02
C SER A 576 -28.22 11.72 18.20
N ALA A 577 -27.31 12.69 18.32
CA ALA A 577 -26.13 12.82 17.46
C ALA A 577 -25.26 11.55 17.43
N TRP A 578 -25.01 10.95 18.60
CA TRP A 578 -24.24 9.71 18.77
C TRP A 578 -24.75 8.53 17.93
N LEU A 579 -26.07 8.46 17.67
CA LEU A 579 -26.69 7.39 16.89
C LEU A 579 -26.46 7.62 15.40
N ASN A 580 -26.57 8.87 14.94
CA ASN A 580 -26.28 9.21 13.55
C ASN A 580 -24.78 9.03 13.25
N PHE A 581 -23.90 9.35 14.20
CA PHE A 581 -22.48 8.99 14.11
C PHE A 581 -22.21 7.47 14.22
N ALA A 582 -22.99 6.71 15.00
CA ALA A 582 -22.91 5.25 14.99
C ALA A 582 -23.25 4.67 13.60
N LEU A 583 -24.25 5.24 12.93
CA LEU A 583 -24.62 4.88 11.56
C LEU A 583 -23.54 5.28 10.55
N CYS A 584 -22.87 6.44 10.70
CA CYS A 584 -21.68 6.77 9.91
C CYS A 584 -20.57 5.71 10.06
N GLY A 585 -20.27 5.31 11.30
CA GLY A 585 -19.31 4.24 11.58
C GLY A 585 -19.70 2.91 10.95
N LEU A 586 -20.99 2.54 11.00
CA LEU A 586 -21.52 1.35 10.37
C LEU A 586 -21.37 1.37 8.83
N VAL A 587 -21.60 2.52 8.18
CA VAL A 587 -21.32 2.71 6.74
C VAL A 587 -19.82 2.46 6.45
N GLY A 588 -18.93 2.92 7.32
CA GLY A 588 -17.49 2.61 7.27
C GLY A 588 -17.17 1.12 7.37
N ILE A 589 -17.73 0.42 8.37
CA ILE A 589 -17.54 -1.02 8.57
C ILE A 589 -18.10 -1.82 7.38
N MET A 590 -19.25 -1.41 6.84
CA MET A 590 -19.82 -2.01 5.63
C MET A 590 -18.93 -1.78 4.42
N MET A 591 -18.37 -0.58 4.24
CA MET A 591 -17.39 -0.27 3.20
C MET A 591 -16.14 -1.16 3.32
N ALA A 592 -15.58 -1.35 4.52
CA ALA A 592 -14.46 -2.26 4.75
C ALA A 592 -14.77 -3.69 4.27
N TYR A 593 -15.93 -4.23 4.66
CA TYR A 593 -16.35 -5.58 4.25
C TYR A 593 -16.58 -5.70 2.74
N ILE A 594 -17.22 -4.70 2.12
CA ILE A 594 -17.49 -4.68 0.67
C ILE A 594 -16.18 -4.55 -0.12
N PHE A 595 -15.23 -3.72 0.32
CA PHE A 595 -13.89 -3.60 -0.30
C PHE A 595 -13.12 -4.93 -0.28
N VAL A 596 -13.17 -5.65 0.85
CA VAL A 596 -12.57 -6.99 0.97
C VAL A 596 -13.22 -7.97 -0.02
N TRP A 597 -14.54 -7.90 -0.19
CA TRP A 597 -15.27 -8.76 -1.13
C TRP A 597 -14.98 -8.42 -2.60
N ILE A 598 -14.97 -7.15 -3.00
CA ILE A 598 -14.66 -6.71 -4.37
C ILE A 598 -13.22 -7.10 -4.73
N SER A 599 -12.26 -6.82 -3.84
CA SER A 599 -10.84 -7.15 -4.08
C SER A 599 -10.68 -8.65 -4.34
N LYS A 600 -11.32 -9.49 -3.51
CA LYS A 600 -11.33 -10.95 -3.67
C LYS A 600 -12.01 -11.41 -4.97
N TYR A 601 -13.08 -10.77 -5.41
CA TYR A 601 -13.75 -11.13 -6.67
C TYR A 601 -12.84 -10.96 -7.89
N TYR A 602 -12.03 -9.89 -7.91
CA TYR A 602 -11.11 -9.61 -9.03
C TYR A 602 -9.74 -10.32 -8.94
N THR A 603 -9.32 -10.82 -7.77
CA THR A 603 -7.97 -11.44 -7.60
C THR A 603 -7.95 -12.91 -7.14
N ASP A 604 -9.00 -13.46 -6.51
CA ASP A 604 -9.02 -14.89 -6.13
C ASP A 604 -9.38 -15.78 -7.34
N TYR A 605 -8.49 -16.71 -7.70
CA TYR A 605 -8.62 -17.70 -8.77
C TYR A 605 -9.85 -18.63 -8.66
N LYS A 606 -10.60 -18.57 -7.56
CA LYS A 606 -11.91 -19.20 -7.40
C LYS A 606 -13.01 -18.49 -8.22
N HIS A 607 -12.81 -17.24 -8.63
CA HIS A 607 -13.76 -16.42 -9.41
C HIS A 607 -13.47 -16.40 -10.91
N GLU A 608 -14.43 -15.85 -11.67
CA GLU A 608 -14.40 -15.80 -13.13
C GLU A 608 -13.32 -14.87 -13.74
N PRO A 609 -13.10 -13.62 -13.26
CA PRO A 609 -12.15 -12.70 -13.91
C PRO A 609 -10.73 -13.27 -14.06
N VAL A 610 -10.21 -13.85 -12.97
CA VAL A 610 -8.86 -14.46 -12.92
C VAL A 610 -8.78 -15.72 -13.78
N ARG A 611 -9.88 -16.49 -13.89
CA ARG A 611 -9.93 -17.67 -14.77
C ARG A 611 -9.95 -17.30 -16.25
N ASN A 612 -10.67 -16.25 -16.60
CA ASN A 612 -10.69 -15.72 -17.97
C ASN A 612 -9.32 -15.12 -18.34
N LEU A 613 -8.60 -14.53 -17.38
CA LEU A 613 -7.20 -14.11 -17.53
C LEU A 613 -6.24 -15.30 -17.74
N ALA A 614 -6.34 -16.34 -16.91
CA ALA A 614 -5.54 -17.57 -17.08
C ALA A 614 -5.82 -18.27 -18.42
N LEU A 615 -7.09 -18.34 -18.86
CA LEU A 615 -7.48 -18.84 -20.18
C LEU A 615 -6.88 -17.99 -21.31
N SER A 616 -6.82 -16.67 -21.14
CA SER A 616 -6.19 -15.74 -22.10
C SER A 616 -4.67 -15.91 -22.21
N SER A 617 -4.03 -16.55 -21.23
CA SER A 617 -2.61 -16.92 -21.32
C SER A 617 -2.36 -18.07 -22.31
N CYS A 618 -3.35 -18.94 -22.55
CA CYS A 618 -3.23 -20.01 -23.55
C CYS A 618 -3.32 -19.54 -25.02
N THR A 619 -3.66 -18.27 -25.27
CA THR A 619 -3.50 -17.61 -26.58
C THR A 619 -2.23 -16.76 -26.68
N GLY A 620 -1.41 -16.73 -25.63
CA GLY A 620 -0.06 -16.17 -25.62
C GLY A 620 0.15 -14.97 -24.69
N HIS A 621 1.38 -14.45 -24.71
CA HIS A 621 1.80 -13.35 -23.83
C HIS A 621 0.98 -12.07 -24.07
N GLY A 622 0.73 -11.70 -25.33
CA GLY A 622 0.04 -10.46 -25.67
C GLY A 622 -1.43 -10.42 -25.20
N THR A 623 -2.15 -11.53 -25.34
CA THR A 623 -3.53 -11.66 -24.86
C THR A 623 -3.62 -11.68 -23.34
N ASN A 624 -2.67 -12.29 -22.64
CA ASN A 624 -2.57 -12.19 -21.18
C ASN A 624 -2.38 -10.74 -20.70
N ILE A 625 -1.50 -9.98 -21.35
CA ILE A 625 -1.29 -8.56 -21.00
C ILE A 625 -2.55 -7.72 -21.29
N ILE A 626 -3.19 -7.90 -22.44
CA ILE A 626 -4.44 -7.19 -22.77
C ILE A 626 -5.54 -7.51 -21.75
N ALA A 627 -5.73 -8.79 -21.41
CA ALA A 627 -6.74 -9.22 -20.46
C ALA A 627 -6.52 -8.66 -19.04
N GLY A 628 -5.29 -8.69 -18.53
CA GLY A 628 -5.00 -8.19 -17.17
C GLY A 628 -5.06 -6.66 -17.05
N VAL A 629 -4.64 -5.92 -18.10
CA VAL A 629 -4.85 -4.47 -18.16
C VAL A 629 -6.34 -4.14 -18.20
N SER A 630 -7.13 -4.87 -19.01
CA SER A 630 -8.58 -4.69 -19.08
C SER A 630 -9.27 -4.95 -17.74
N LEU A 631 -8.94 -6.07 -17.08
CA LEU A 631 -9.45 -6.44 -15.75
C LEU A 631 -9.11 -5.38 -14.71
N GLY A 632 -7.85 -4.90 -14.69
CA GLY A 632 -7.43 -3.82 -13.79
C GLY A 632 -8.25 -2.54 -13.99
N LEU A 633 -8.47 -2.13 -15.24
CA LEU A 633 -9.23 -0.90 -15.54
C LEU A 633 -10.70 -1.04 -15.12
N GLU A 634 -11.34 -2.18 -15.44
CA GLU A 634 -12.72 -2.48 -15.03
C GLU A 634 -12.88 -2.49 -13.51
N SER A 635 -11.92 -3.10 -12.79
CA SER A 635 -11.97 -3.26 -11.34
C SER A 635 -12.02 -1.94 -10.55
N THR A 636 -11.71 -0.81 -11.17
CA THR A 636 -11.81 0.51 -10.55
C THR A 636 -13.26 0.95 -10.30
N ALA A 637 -14.23 0.42 -11.05
CA ALA A 637 -15.61 0.93 -11.05
C ALA A 637 -16.37 0.66 -9.73
N LEU A 638 -16.40 -0.60 -9.28
CA LEU A 638 -17.14 -0.96 -8.06
C LEU A 638 -16.58 -0.31 -6.78
N PRO A 639 -15.25 -0.26 -6.53
CA PRO A 639 -14.68 0.45 -5.38
C PRO A 639 -15.04 1.94 -5.36
N VAL A 640 -15.00 2.64 -6.51
CA VAL A 640 -15.32 4.07 -6.60
C VAL A 640 -16.81 4.33 -6.37
N LEU A 641 -17.70 3.46 -6.86
CA LEU A 641 -19.13 3.54 -6.52
C LEU A 641 -19.38 3.37 -5.02
N VAL A 642 -18.70 2.42 -4.37
CA VAL A 642 -18.80 2.20 -2.92
C VAL A 642 -18.26 3.39 -2.13
N ILE A 643 -17.09 3.96 -2.49
CA ILE A 643 -16.56 5.20 -1.91
C ILE A 643 -17.59 6.34 -2.02
N SER A 644 -18.16 6.52 -3.22
CA SER A 644 -19.12 7.60 -3.50
C SER A 644 -20.38 7.50 -2.64
N VAL A 645 -20.96 6.29 -2.55
CA VAL A 645 -22.12 6.04 -1.69
C VAL A 645 -21.77 6.24 -0.21
N SER A 646 -20.62 5.73 0.25
CA SER A 646 -20.20 5.86 1.64
C SER A 646 -19.95 7.31 2.06
N ILE A 647 -19.27 8.11 1.24
CA ILE A 647 -19.05 9.55 1.51
C ILE A 647 -20.38 10.29 1.59
N ILE A 648 -21.28 10.09 0.62
CA ILE A 648 -22.58 10.80 0.57
C ILE A 648 -23.46 10.37 1.75
N SER A 649 -23.56 9.06 2.05
CA SER A 649 -24.34 8.56 3.18
C SER A 649 -23.79 9.03 4.53
N ALA A 650 -22.48 8.97 4.75
CA ALA A 650 -21.86 9.41 6.00
C ALA A 650 -21.93 10.93 6.20
N PHE A 651 -21.78 11.72 5.12
CA PHE A 651 -21.99 13.16 5.17
C PHE A 651 -23.45 13.50 5.48
N TRP A 652 -24.41 12.88 4.80
CA TRP A 652 -25.83 13.11 5.05
C TRP A 652 -26.25 12.73 6.48
N LEU A 653 -25.83 11.55 6.97
CA LEU A 653 -26.06 11.13 8.35
C LEU A 653 -25.45 12.13 9.35
N GLY A 654 -24.22 12.58 9.10
CA GLY A 654 -23.57 13.63 9.89
C GLY A 654 -24.34 14.95 9.89
N GLN A 655 -24.92 15.37 8.76
CA GLN A 655 -25.78 16.56 8.69
C GLN A 655 -27.10 16.39 9.46
N THR A 656 -27.63 15.17 9.54
CA THR A 656 -28.81 14.86 10.37
C THR A 656 -28.51 14.68 11.87
N SER A 657 -27.26 14.85 12.31
CA SER A 657 -26.87 14.71 13.74
C SER A 657 -27.61 15.65 14.69
N GLY A 658 -28.11 16.79 14.22
CA GLY A 658 -28.70 17.85 15.04
C GLY A 658 -27.66 18.86 15.58
N LEU A 659 -26.38 18.69 15.25
CA LEU A 659 -25.34 19.68 15.54
C LEU A 659 -25.38 20.82 14.52
N VAL A 660 -25.65 22.03 15.01
CA VAL A 660 -25.79 23.26 14.21
C VAL A 660 -24.80 24.35 14.65
N ASP A 661 -24.47 25.27 13.75
CA ASP A 661 -23.72 26.49 14.05
C ASP A 661 -24.60 27.63 14.62
N GLU A 662 -23.99 28.77 14.90
CA GLU A 662 -24.69 29.99 15.37
C GLU A 662 -25.77 30.51 14.43
N SER A 663 -25.72 30.14 13.15
CA SER A 663 -26.70 30.54 12.12
C SER A 663 -27.80 29.48 11.93
N GLY A 664 -27.74 28.35 12.66
CA GLY A 664 -28.67 27.24 12.55
C GLY A 664 -28.35 26.24 11.44
N ASN A 665 -27.21 26.37 10.75
CA ASN A 665 -26.81 25.42 9.70
C ASN A 665 -26.24 24.15 10.33
N SER A 666 -26.63 22.97 9.83
CA SER A 666 -25.97 21.73 10.23
C SER A 666 -24.48 21.71 9.86
N THR A 667 -23.64 21.30 10.79
CA THR A 667 -22.17 21.26 10.61
C THR A 667 -21.60 19.84 10.62
N GLY A 668 -22.35 18.86 11.16
CA GLY A 668 -21.84 17.52 11.45
C GLY A 668 -21.45 16.66 10.24
N GLY A 669 -21.71 17.10 9.01
CA GLY A 669 -21.44 16.31 7.80
C GLY A 669 -19.98 15.92 7.59
N LEU A 670 -19.04 16.86 7.75
CA LEU A 670 -17.60 16.56 7.58
C LEU A 670 -17.05 15.65 8.69
N PHE A 671 -17.55 15.79 9.92
CA PHE A 671 -17.19 14.85 10.98
C PHE A 671 -17.86 13.48 10.76
N GLY A 672 -19.05 13.43 10.14
CA GLY A 672 -19.70 12.19 9.72
C GLY A 672 -18.83 11.33 8.80
N THR A 673 -18.15 11.94 7.81
CA THR A 673 -17.21 11.20 6.94
C THR A 673 -15.93 10.80 7.68
N ALA A 674 -15.46 11.58 8.66
CA ALA A 674 -14.37 11.16 9.54
C ALA A 674 -14.75 9.94 10.39
N VAL A 675 -15.94 9.92 11.00
CA VAL A 675 -16.45 8.79 11.78
C VAL A 675 -16.66 7.55 10.89
N ALA A 676 -17.04 7.70 9.62
CA ALA A 676 -17.07 6.59 8.67
C ALA A 676 -15.67 6.08 8.31
N THR A 677 -14.65 6.95 8.28
CA THR A 677 -13.26 6.53 8.07
C THR A 677 -12.76 5.68 9.25
N MET A 678 -13.02 6.13 10.49
CA MET A 678 -12.76 5.33 11.70
C MET A 678 -13.54 4.02 11.69
N GLY A 679 -14.79 4.03 11.21
CA GLY A 679 -15.60 2.83 11.04
C GLY A 679 -14.90 1.81 10.16
N MET A 680 -14.41 2.23 8.99
CA MET A 680 -13.64 1.38 8.09
C MET A 680 -12.35 0.86 8.76
N LEU A 681 -11.60 1.74 9.42
CA LEU A 681 -10.33 1.41 10.06
C LEU A 681 -10.45 0.70 11.42
N SER A 682 -11.65 0.56 11.99
CA SER A 682 -11.87 -0.10 13.28
C SER A 682 -11.51 -1.59 13.32
N THR A 683 -11.09 -2.18 12.20
CA THR A 683 -10.60 -3.56 12.06
C THR A 683 -9.17 -3.64 11.48
N ALA A 684 -8.47 -2.51 11.39
CA ALA A 684 -7.22 -2.37 10.66
C ALA A 684 -6.09 -3.26 11.21
N ALA A 685 -5.98 -3.47 12.52
CA ALA A 685 -5.01 -4.39 13.10
C ALA A 685 -5.26 -5.86 12.67
N TYR A 686 -6.51 -6.30 12.50
CA TYR A 686 -6.79 -7.63 11.96
C TYR A 686 -6.54 -7.70 10.44
N VAL A 687 -6.85 -6.64 9.69
CA VAL A 687 -6.53 -6.56 8.25
C VAL A 687 -5.01 -6.63 8.03
N LEU A 688 -4.21 -5.87 8.79
CA LEU A 688 -2.75 -5.95 8.77
C LEU A 688 -2.21 -7.31 9.22
N THR A 689 -2.91 -8.01 10.12
CA THR A 689 -2.55 -9.39 10.48
C THR A 689 -2.64 -10.33 9.27
N MET A 690 -3.65 -10.15 8.42
CA MET A 690 -3.79 -10.91 7.17
C MET A 690 -2.78 -10.48 6.10
N ASP A 691 -2.37 -9.21 6.09
CA ASP A 691 -1.31 -8.69 5.23
C ASP A 691 0.03 -9.34 5.57
N MET A 692 0.48 -9.17 6.82
CA MET A 692 1.74 -9.70 7.36
C MET A 692 1.80 -11.23 7.35
N PHE A 693 0.66 -11.92 7.37
CA PHE A 693 0.61 -13.37 7.18
C PHE A 693 1.20 -13.81 5.83
N GLY A 694 0.92 -13.07 4.75
CA GLY A 694 1.28 -13.45 3.38
C GLY A 694 2.79 -13.60 3.20
N PRO A 695 3.59 -12.54 3.36
CA PRO A 695 5.06 -12.59 3.27
C PRO A 695 5.70 -13.62 4.21
N ILE A 696 5.10 -13.90 5.38
CA ILE A 696 5.64 -14.90 6.30
C ILE A 696 5.40 -16.34 5.79
N ALA A 697 4.36 -16.58 5.00
CA ALA A 697 4.08 -17.86 4.36
C ALA A 697 4.89 -18.05 3.06
N ASP A 698 4.91 -17.01 2.23
CA ASP A 698 5.71 -16.83 1.00
C ASP A 698 7.18 -17.20 1.26
N ASN A 699 7.80 -16.47 2.19
CA ASN A 699 9.18 -16.64 2.62
C ASN A 699 9.44 -17.98 3.34
N ALA A 700 8.41 -18.62 3.88
CA ALA A 700 8.50 -19.97 4.45
C ALA A 700 8.53 -21.05 3.36
N GLY A 701 7.91 -20.81 2.20
CA GLY A 701 8.02 -21.66 1.01
C GLY A 701 9.42 -21.62 0.41
N GLY A 702 9.99 -20.42 0.24
CA GLY A 702 11.38 -20.29 -0.23
C GLY A 702 12.40 -21.00 0.67
N ILE A 703 12.25 -20.92 1.99
CA ILE A 703 13.07 -21.70 2.94
C ILE A 703 12.89 -23.22 2.75
N VAL A 704 11.67 -23.69 2.49
CA VAL A 704 11.37 -25.13 2.26
C VAL A 704 12.06 -25.65 0.99
N GLU A 705 12.03 -24.89 -0.10
CA GLU A 705 12.67 -25.25 -1.37
C GLU A 705 14.21 -25.18 -1.28
N MET A 706 14.74 -24.05 -0.79
CA MET A 706 16.19 -23.85 -0.66
C MET A 706 16.85 -24.85 0.31
N SER A 707 16.09 -25.41 1.25
CA SER A 707 16.56 -26.47 2.17
C SER A 707 16.18 -27.89 1.70
N GLN A 708 15.77 -28.05 0.44
CA GLN A 708 15.52 -29.33 -0.25
C GLN A 708 14.65 -30.30 0.56
N GLN A 709 13.54 -29.78 1.11
CA GLN A 709 12.57 -30.59 1.84
C GLN A 709 11.65 -31.37 0.88
N PRO A 710 10.90 -32.38 1.36
CA PRO A 710 9.95 -33.11 0.53
C PRO A 710 8.84 -32.21 -0.04
N ASP A 711 8.43 -32.48 -1.28
CA ASP A 711 7.46 -31.71 -2.07
C ASP A 711 6.15 -31.44 -1.32
N SER A 712 5.67 -32.39 -0.51
CA SER A 712 4.45 -32.25 0.31
C SER A 712 4.53 -31.19 1.41
N VAL A 713 5.74 -30.67 1.70
CA VAL A 713 5.95 -29.49 2.53
C VAL A 713 5.80 -28.22 1.70
N ARG A 714 6.27 -28.21 0.45
CA ARG A 714 6.09 -27.09 -0.51
C ARG A 714 4.61 -26.95 -0.90
N GLU A 715 3.89 -28.05 -1.12
CA GLU A 715 2.43 -28.06 -1.33
C GLU A 715 1.67 -27.33 -0.19
N ILE A 716 2.13 -27.48 1.06
CA ILE A 716 1.53 -26.81 2.21
C ILE A 716 1.85 -25.30 2.21
N THR A 717 3.07 -24.90 1.84
CA THR A 717 3.44 -23.47 1.77
C THR A 717 2.82 -22.78 0.57
N ASP A 718 2.76 -23.41 -0.62
CA ASP A 718 2.12 -22.85 -1.83
C ASP A 718 0.64 -22.49 -1.59
N VAL A 719 -0.08 -23.31 -0.81
CA VAL A 719 -1.48 -23.02 -0.44
C VAL A 719 -1.58 -21.91 0.61
N LEU A 720 -0.56 -21.67 1.43
CA LEU A 720 -0.51 -20.54 2.36
C LEU A 720 -0.09 -19.24 1.64
N ASP A 721 0.83 -19.32 0.69
CA ASP A 721 1.26 -18.25 -0.22
C ASP A 721 0.09 -17.76 -1.10
N ALA A 722 -0.62 -18.64 -1.82
CA ALA A 722 -1.76 -18.22 -2.65
C ALA A 722 -2.88 -17.53 -1.84
N VAL A 723 -3.09 -17.96 -0.58
CA VAL A 723 -3.97 -17.25 0.37
C VAL A 723 -3.36 -15.91 0.78
N GLY A 724 -2.05 -15.87 1.00
CA GLY A 724 -1.25 -14.67 1.24
C GLY A 724 -1.35 -13.63 0.13
N ASN A 725 -1.20 -13.98 -1.14
CA ASN A 725 -1.29 -13.03 -2.24
C ASN A 725 -2.72 -12.50 -2.42
N THR A 726 -3.73 -13.32 -2.09
CA THR A 726 -5.13 -12.84 -1.99
C THR A 726 -5.32 -11.88 -0.81
N THR A 727 -4.65 -12.07 0.34
CA THR A 727 -4.71 -11.11 1.46
C THR A 727 -3.89 -9.84 1.18
N LYS A 728 -2.67 -9.94 0.62
CA LYS A 728 -1.88 -8.80 0.11
C LYS A 728 -2.69 -7.94 -0.87
N ALA A 729 -3.51 -8.53 -1.74
CA ALA A 729 -4.39 -7.77 -2.63
C ALA A 729 -5.56 -7.10 -1.89
N THR A 730 -6.17 -7.84 -0.96
CA THR A 730 -7.30 -7.38 -0.12
C THR A 730 -6.93 -6.16 0.73
N THR A 731 -5.73 -6.18 1.33
CA THR A 731 -5.20 -5.14 2.22
C THR A 731 -4.82 -3.87 1.45
N LYS A 732 -4.21 -4.01 0.26
CA LYS A 732 -3.95 -2.90 -0.67
C LYS A 732 -5.25 -2.20 -1.09
N GLY A 733 -6.31 -2.97 -1.37
CA GLY A 733 -7.65 -2.43 -1.65
C GLY A 733 -8.22 -1.65 -0.47
N PHE A 734 -8.18 -2.23 0.72
CA PHE A 734 -8.60 -1.58 1.98
C PHE A 734 -7.84 -0.28 2.25
N ALA A 735 -6.51 -0.26 2.06
CA ALA A 735 -5.67 0.94 2.24
C ALA A 735 -5.99 2.06 1.24
N ILE A 736 -6.38 1.75 0.00
CA ILE A 736 -6.87 2.77 -0.94
C ILE A 736 -8.24 3.31 -0.51
N GLY A 737 -9.14 2.43 -0.06
CA GLY A 737 -10.45 2.84 0.43
C GLY A 737 -10.35 3.79 1.62
N SER A 738 -9.51 3.49 2.62
CA SER A 738 -9.30 4.39 3.75
C SER A 738 -8.59 5.70 3.35
N ALA A 739 -7.57 5.63 2.49
CA ALA A 739 -6.92 6.82 1.94
C ALA A 739 -7.91 7.72 1.17
N SER A 740 -8.87 7.15 0.44
CA SER A 740 -9.86 7.92 -0.32
C SER A 740 -10.77 8.77 0.59
N LEU A 741 -11.20 8.23 1.73
CA LEU A 741 -11.99 8.96 2.72
C LEU A 741 -11.10 10.00 3.44
N ALA A 742 -9.94 9.58 3.94
CA ALA A 742 -9.01 10.41 4.70
C ALA A 742 -8.53 11.65 3.91
N SER A 743 -8.35 11.53 2.59
CA SER A 743 -7.91 12.64 1.73
C SER A 743 -8.90 13.81 1.71
N PHE A 744 -10.20 13.53 1.78
CA PHE A 744 -11.24 14.57 1.88
C PHE A 744 -11.23 15.27 3.24
N LEU A 745 -10.85 14.55 4.30
CA LEU A 745 -10.65 15.12 5.64
C LEU A 745 -9.44 16.07 5.66
N LEU A 746 -8.31 15.61 5.10
CA LEU A 746 -7.07 16.39 5.02
C LEU A 746 -7.20 17.61 4.10
N PHE A 747 -7.96 17.51 3.00
CA PHE A 747 -8.33 18.67 2.17
C PHE A 747 -9.15 19.70 2.97
N SER A 748 -10.11 19.25 3.77
CA SER A 748 -10.90 20.13 4.63
C SER A 748 -10.03 20.85 5.68
N ALA A 749 -9.11 20.11 6.33
CA ALA A 749 -8.14 20.67 7.26
C ALA A 749 -7.20 21.69 6.59
N TYR A 750 -6.78 21.45 5.34
CA TYR A 750 -6.00 22.41 4.55
C TYR A 750 -6.77 23.70 4.27
N MET A 751 -8.07 23.62 3.98
CA MET A 751 -8.90 24.82 3.80
C MET A 751 -9.03 25.63 5.10
N ASP A 752 -9.28 24.97 6.24
CA ASP A 752 -9.34 25.62 7.55
C ASP A 752 -7.99 26.30 7.93
N GLU A 753 -6.86 25.62 7.70
CA GLU A 753 -5.52 26.14 8.01
C GLU A 753 -5.16 27.36 7.11
N ILE A 754 -5.48 27.33 5.82
CA ILE A 754 -5.31 28.49 4.91
C ILE A 754 -6.22 29.66 5.33
N SER A 755 -7.44 29.38 5.78
CA SER A 755 -8.38 30.38 6.32
C SER A 755 -7.79 31.05 7.57
N ALA A 756 -7.22 30.26 8.49
CA ALA A 756 -6.56 30.75 9.70
C ALA A 756 -5.33 31.63 9.40
N PHE A 757 -4.48 31.25 8.43
CA PHE A 757 -3.30 32.05 8.04
C PHE A 757 -3.64 33.36 7.33
N SER A 758 -4.56 33.31 6.37
CA SER A 758 -4.86 34.46 5.52
C SER A 758 -5.82 35.46 6.18
N HIS A 759 -6.56 35.01 7.20
CA HIS A 759 -7.66 35.74 7.84
C HIS A 759 -8.80 36.06 6.85
N ILE A 760 -8.86 35.33 5.73
CA ILE A 760 -9.87 35.43 4.67
C ILE A 760 -10.55 34.06 4.56
N PRO A 761 -11.90 33.97 4.61
CA PRO A 761 -12.61 32.70 4.55
C PRO A 761 -12.29 31.87 3.30
N PHE A 762 -11.53 30.79 3.47
CA PHE A 762 -11.14 29.87 2.38
C PHE A 762 -12.17 28.75 2.19
N ASN A 763 -13.42 29.13 1.93
CA ASN A 763 -14.55 28.19 1.94
C ASN A 763 -14.79 27.48 0.60
N GLN A 764 -14.13 27.90 -0.49
CA GLN A 764 -14.37 27.36 -1.84
C GLN A 764 -13.12 27.37 -2.73
N VAL A 765 -12.97 26.31 -3.52
CA VAL A 765 -11.95 26.15 -4.56
C VAL A 765 -12.67 26.03 -5.91
N ASP A 766 -12.80 27.15 -6.61
CA ASP A 766 -13.50 27.21 -7.89
C ASP A 766 -12.63 26.68 -9.04
N ILE A 767 -13.03 25.53 -9.58
CA ILE A 767 -12.37 24.84 -10.70
C ILE A 767 -12.64 25.49 -12.07
N ALA A 768 -13.56 26.46 -12.17
CA ALA A 768 -13.75 27.25 -13.39
C ALA A 768 -12.63 28.28 -13.62
N ILE A 769 -11.82 28.57 -12.60
CA ILE A 769 -10.63 29.43 -12.70
C ILE A 769 -9.53 28.65 -13.45
N PRO A 770 -9.00 29.16 -14.59
CA PRO A 770 -8.04 28.41 -15.43
C PRO A 770 -6.79 27.92 -14.69
N GLU A 771 -6.21 28.75 -13.82
CA GLU A 771 -5.04 28.39 -13.01
C GLU A 771 -5.34 27.25 -12.02
N VAL A 772 -6.55 27.24 -11.45
CA VAL A 772 -7.00 26.20 -10.52
C VAL A 772 -7.22 24.88 -11.26
N PHE A 773 -7.80 24.93 -12.46
CA PHE A 773 -7.90 23.78 -13.36
C PHE A 773 -6.52 23.25 -13.79
N ILE A 774 -5.55 24.14 -14.09
CA ILE A 774 -4.15 23.77 -14.39
C ILE A 774 -3.51 23.09 -13.17
N GLY A 775 -3.74 23.59 -11.95
CA GLY A 775 -3.35 22.91 -10.71
C GLY A 775 -3.88 21.48 -10.64
N GLY A 776 -5.17 21.30 -10.94
CA GLY A 776 -5.79 19.98 -11.06
C GLY A 776 -5.10 19.07 -12.07
N LEU A 777 -4.88 19.56 -13.30
CA LEU A 777 -4.20 18.81 -14.36
C LEU A 777 -2.76 18.41 -13.98
N LEU A 778 -2.01 19.29 -13.30
CA LEU A 778 -0.68 18.99 -12.75
C LEU A 778 -0.74 17.93 -11.64
N GLY A 779 -1.80 17.93 -10.84
CA GLY A 779 -2.10 16.89 -9.84
C GLY A 779 -2.34 15.52 -10.48
N SER A 780 -3.16 15.44 -11.52
CA SER A 780 -3.34 14.21 -12.31
C SER A 780 -2.04 13.74 -12.96
N MET A 781 -1.29 14.65 -13.59
CA MET A 781 -0.01 14.36 -14.24
C MET A 781 1.01 13.78 -13.25
N LEU A 782 1.08 14.31 -12.02
CA LEU A 782 1.99 13.84 -10.97
C LEU A 782 1.84 12.34 -10.70
N ILE A 783 0.59 11.84 -10.59
CA ILE A 783 0.31 10.42 -10.35
C ILE A 783 0.85 9.54 -11.48
N PHE A 784 0.55 9.88 -12.73
CA PHE A 784 0.99 9.12 -13.90
C PHE A 784 2.51 9.14 -14.03
N LEU A 785 3.15 10.30 -13.82
CA LEU A 785 4.60 10.46 -13.91
C LEU A 785 5.34 9.70 -12.79
N PHE A 786 4.80 9.74 -11.57
CA PHE A 786 5.29 8.96 -10.43
C PHE A 786 5.20 7.46 -10.71
N SER A 787 4.04 6.98 -11.18
CA SER A 787 3.81 5.57 -11.55
C SER A 787 4.80 5.10 -12.60
N ALA A 788 4.98 5.87 -13.67
CA ALA A 788 5.92 5.57 -14.74
C ALA A 788 7.37 5.51 -14.23
N TRP A 789 7.78 6.42 -13.33
CA TRP A 789 9.13 6.41 -12.76
C TRP A 789 9.35 5.25 -11.77
N ALA A 790 8.34 4.88 -10.99
CA ALA A 790 8.38 3.72 -10.10
C ALA A 790 8.51 2.40 -10.86
N CYS A 791 7.66 2.13 -11.86
CA CYS A 791 7.77 0.92 -12.68
C CYS A 791 9.09 0.88 -13.47
N SER A 792 9.53 2.03 -13.99
CA SER A 792 10.80 2.15 -14.72
C SER A 792 12.04 1.94 -13.83
N ALA A 793 11.95 2.26 -12.54
CA ALA A 793 13.00 1.96 -11.55
C ALA A 793 13.16 0.45 -11.30
N VAL A 794 12.03 -0.28 -11.15
CA VAL A 794 12.04 -1.74 -11.05
C VAL A 794 12.64 -2.34 -12.32
N GLY A 795 12.16 -1.95 -13.50
CA GLY A 795 12.63 -2.49 -14.79
C GLY A 795 14.14 -2.33 -15.03
N ARG A 796 14.74 -1.19 -14.66
CA ARG A 796 16.21 -1.01 -14.69
C ARG A 796 16.91 -1.96 -13.72
N SER A 797 16.42 -2.01 -12.48
CA SER A 797 17.05 -2.79 -11.40
C SER A 797 16.98 -4.30 -11.70
N ALA A 798 15.82 -4.79 -12.17
CA ALA A 798 15.64 -6.17 -12.62
C ALA A 798 16.57 -6.53 -13.78
N GLN A 799 16.80 -5.61 -14.73
CA GLN A 799 17.75 -5.86 -15.84
C GLN A 799 19.20 -6.02 -15.34
N GLU A 800 19.61 -5.34 -14.27
CA GLU A 800 20.92 -5.57 -13.64
C GLU A 800 20.98 -6.96 -12.97
N VAL A 801 19.91 -7.41 -12.31
CA VAL A 801 19.81 -8.76 -11.71
C VAL A 801 19.82 -9.85 -12.78
N VAL A 802 18.95 -9.78 -13.79
CA VAL A 802 18.87 -10.74 -14.92
C VAL A 802 20.24 -10.96 -15.55
N ASN A 803 20.99 -9.88 -15.77
CA ASN A 803 22.33 -9.97 -16.34
C ASN A 803 23.34 -10.63 -15.40
N GLU A 804 23.28 -10.37 -14.08
CA GLU A 804 24.14 -11.06 -13.09
C GLU A 804 23.78 -12.55 -12.93
N VAL A 805 22.50 -12.91 -12.91
CA VAL A 805 22.05 -14.32 -12.83
C VAL A 805 22.55 -15.10 -14.04
N ARG A 806 22.31 -14.59 -15.26
CA ARG A 806 22.85 -15.17 -16.51
C ARG A 806 24.37 -15.27 -16.47
N ARG A 807 25.07 -14.21 -16.02
CA ARG A 807 26.54 -14.18 -15.90
C ARG A 807 27.05 -15.30 -15.01
N GLN A 808 26.43 -15.53 -13.85
CA GLN A 808 26.84 -16.62 -12.96
C GLN A 808 26.57 -18.00 -13.58
N PHE A 809 25.41 -18.23 -14.21
CA PHE A 809 25.15 -19.52 -14.87
C PHE A 809 26.12 -19.81 -16.03
N ILE A 810 26.53 -18.79 -16.78
CA ILE A 810 27.47 -18.93 -17.91
C ILE A 810 28.92 -19.12 -17.42
N GLU A 811 29.39 -18.31 -16.46
CA GLU A 811 30.78 -18.40 -15.96
C GLU A 811 31.00 -19.60 -15.02
N ARG A 812 29.95 -20.07 -14.34
CA ARG A 812 30.02 -21.05 -13.24
C ARG A 812 29.03 -22.21 -13.45
N PRO A 813 29.18 -23.00 -14.54
CA PRO A 813 28.21 -24.03 -14.91
C PRO A 813 28.05 -25.14 -13.86
N GLY A 814 29.00 -25.29 -12.93
CA GLY A 814 28.89 -26.20 -11.79
C GLY A 814 27.71 -25.90 -10.86
N ILE A 815 27.12 -24.70 -10.94
CA ILE A 815 25.90 -24.32 -10.22
C ILE A 815 24.71 -25.19 -10.65
N MET A 816 24.52 -25.42 -11.96
CA MET A 816 23.36 -26.17 -12.47
C MET A 816 23.35 -27.64 -12.01
N ASP A 817 24.55 -28.20 -11.81
CA ASP A 817 24.82 -29.55 -11.32
C ASP A 817 24.85 -29.68 -9.78
N TYR A 818 24.59 -28.60 -9.02
CA TYR A 818 24.79 -28.50 -7.57
C TYR A 818 26.23 -28.75 -7.08
N LYS A 819 27.23 -28.77 -7.98
CA LYS A 819 28.66 -28.93 -7.66
C LYS A 819 29.27 -27.65 -7.10
N GLU A 820 28.70 -26.51 -7.44
CA GLU A 820 29.13 -25.18 -7.04
C GLU A 820 27.95 -24.38 -6.48
N LYS A 821 28.21 -23.43 -5.57
CA LYS A 821 27.20 -22.56 -4.98
C LYS A 821 27.12 -21.20 -5.67
N PRO A 822 25.93 -20.68 -6.00
CA PRO A 822 25.77 -19.31 -6.49
C PRO A 822 26.29 -18.27 -5.47
N ASP A 823 26.70 -17.11 -5.96
CA ASP A 823 26.99 -15.93 -5.13
C ASP A 823 25.71 -15.10 -4.98
N TYR A 824 24.96 -15.42 -3.93
CA TYR A 824 23.79 -14.68 -3.47
C TYR A 824 24.11 -13.24 -3.04
N GLY A 825 25.27 -13.05 -2.40
CA GLY A 825 25.67 -11.76 -1.85
C GLY A 825 25.85 -10.71 -2.93
N ARG A 826 26.29 -11.14 -4.12
CA ARG A 826 26.38 -10.29 -5.30
C ARG A 826 25.01 -9.75 -5.74
N CYS A 827 23.99 -10.59 -5.90
CA CYS A 827 22.64 -10.15 -6.25
C CYS A 827 22.06 -9.20 -5.18
N VAL A 828 22.14 -9.57 -3.90
CA VAL A 828 21.71 -8.70 -2.78
C VAL A 828 22.40 -7.34 -2.84
N SER A 829 23.70 -7.28 -3.16
CA SER A 829 24.44 -6.02 -3.24
C SER A 829 24.03 -5.11 -4.41
N ILE A 830 23.66 -5.70 -5.56
CA ILE A 830 23.20 -4.97 -6.75
C ILE A 830 21.83 -4.37 -6.45
N VAL A 831 20.88 -5.19 -6.00
CA VAL A 831 19.51 -4.77 -5.68
C VAL A 831 19.50 -3.70 -4.59
N ALA A 832 20.33 -3.87 -3.54
CA ALA A 832 20.49 -2.87 -2.48
C ALA A 832 21.01 -1.52 -3.00
N ALA A 833 21.98 -1.51 -3.92
CA ALA A 833 22.53 -0.27 -4.46
C ALA A 833 21.56 0.40 -5.45
N ALA A 834 20.86 -0.39 -6.27
CA ALA A 834 19.90 0.09 -7.25
C ALA A 834 18.67 0.72 -6.59
N SER A 835 18.03 0.03 -5.64
CA SER A 835 16.78 0.53 -5.03
C SER A 835 16.96 1.84 -4.26
N LEU A 836 18.07 1.98 -3.52
CA LEU A 836 18.41 3.19 -2.77
C LEU A 836 18.70 4.40 -3.66
N LYS A 837 19.24 4.17 -4.86
CA LYS A 837 19.48 5.21 -5.88
C LYS A 837 18.19 5.59 -6.59
N GLU A 838 17.43 4.60 -7.03
CA GLU A 838 16.26 4.78 -7.88
C GLU A 838 15.04 5.33 -7.11
N MET A 839 14.86 5.00 -5.82
CA MET A 839 13.76 5.54 -5.00
C MET A 839 13.79 7.07 -4.86
N ILE A 840 14.96 7.70 -5.00
CA ILE A 840 15.15 9.14 -4.79
C ILE A 840 14.36 9.95 -5.82
N LYS A 841 14.31 9.51 -7.09
CA LYS A 841 13.68 10.29 -8.17
C LYS A 841 12.15 10.42 -8.02
N PRO A 842 11.36 9.34 -7.85
CA PRO A 842 9.91 9.46 -7.61
C PRO A 842 9.59 10.08 -6.24
N GLY A 843 10.37 9.81 -5.18
CA GLY A 843 10.15 10.45 -3.88
C GLY A 843 10.45 11.96 -3.87
N ALA A 844 11.47 12.41 -4.62
CA ALA A 844 11.73 13.84 -4.82
C ALA A 844 10.62 14.52 -5.63
N LEU A 845 10.06 13.84 -6.65
CA LEU A 845 8.90 14.34 -7.41
C LEU A 845 7.70 14.59 -6.48
N ALA A 846 7.38 13.63 -5.59
CA ALA A 846 6.28 13.71 -4.64
C ALA A 846 6.37 14.95 -3.72
N ILE A 847 7.57 15.25 -3.23
CA ILE A 847 7.82 16.32 -2.25
C ILE A 847 7.95 17.69 -2.92
N ILE A 848 8.69 17.76 -4.04
CA ILE A 848 9.01 19.04 -4.69
C ILE A 848 7.82 19.60 -5.46
N SER A 849 6.99 18.74 -6.09
CA SER A 849 5.90 19.20 -6.96
C SER A 849 4.88 20.14 -6.29
N PRO A 850 4.25 19.80 -5.14
CA PRO A 850 3.29 20.70 -4.50
C PRO A 850 3.94 22.01 -4.02
N VAL A 851 5.19 21.94 -3.54
CA VAL A 851 5.93 23.13 -3.08
C VAL A 851 6.27 24.06 -4.25
N ALA A 852 6.73 23.51 -5.37
CA ALA A 852 7.05 24.27 -6.58
C ALA A 852 5.81 24.90 -7.22
N VAL A 853 4.71 24.14 -7.35
CA VAL A 853 3.44 24.65 -7.88
C VAL A 853 2.89 25.76 -6.98
N GLY A 854 2.82 25.55 -5.67
CA GLY A 854 2.35 26.56 -4.73
C GLY A 854 3.18 27.85 -4.75
N LEU A 855 4.51 27.76 -4.81
CA LEU A 855 5.39 28.93 -4.92
C LEU A 855 5.22 29.67 -6.25
N VAL A 856 5.17 28.97 -7.39
CA VAL A 856 5.01 29.58 -8.71
C VAL A 856 3.67 30.32 -8.82
N PHE A 857 2.57 29.69 -8.38
CA PHE A 857 1.25 30.32 -8.45
C PHE A 857 1.00 31.36 -7.35
N ARG A 858 1.72 31.31 -6.22
CA ARG A 858 1.79 32.42 -5.27
C ARG A 858 2.46 33.66 -5.88
N VAL A 859 3.62 33.47 -6.53
CA VAL A 859 4.34 34.57 -7.21
C VAL A 859 3.50 35.14 -8.35
N LEU A 860 2.86 34.30 -9.16
CA LEU A 860 1.90 34.75 -10.18
C LEU A 860 0.73 35.52 -9.56
N GLY A 861 0.13 34.99 -8.50
CA GLY A 861 -0.96 35.62 -7.76
C GLY A 861 -0.61 36.99 -7.18
N HIS A 862 0.63 37.18 -6.73
CA HIS A 862 1.12 38.49 -6.30
C HIS A 862 1.13 39.51 -7.47
N TYR A 863 1.59 39.10 -8.65
CA TYR A 863 1.60 39.96 -9.84
C TYR A 863 0.21 40.20 -10.46
N THR A 864 -0.74 39.27 -10.30
CA THR A 864 -2.12 39.41 -10.84
C THR A 864 -3.13 40.02 -9.85
N GLY A 865 -2.73 40.31 -8.61
CA GLY A 865 -3.65 40.82 -7.58
C GLY A 865 -4.55 39.75 -6.96
N HIS A 866 -4.15 38.48 -7.04
CA HIS A 866 -4.85 37.32 -6.50
C HIS A 866 -3.99 36.63 -5.42
N PRO A 867 -3.90 37.18 -4.19
CA PRO A 867 -2.94 36.71 -3.18
C PRO A 867 -3.14 35.24 -2.75
N LEU A 868 -4.38 34.73 -2.83
CA LEU A 868 -4.70 33.33 -2.49
C LEU A 868 -4.52 32.34 -3.66
N LEU A 869 -3.96 32.76 -4.80
CA LEU A 869 -3.87 31.93 -6.01
C LEU A 869 -3.03 30.66 -5.77
N GLY A 870 -1.83 30.79 -5.17
CA GLY A 870 -0.98 29.65 -4.83
C GLY A 870 -1.72 28.61 -4.00
N ALA A 871 -2.41 29.05 -2.94
CA ALA A 871 -3.21 28.18 -2.08
C ALA A 871 -4.37 27.48 -2.83
N LYS A 872 -5.09 28.17 -3.72
CA LYS A 872 -6.17 27.56 -4.54
C LYS A 872 -5.67 26.53 -5.55
N VAL A 873 -4.55 26.82 -6.21
CA VAL A 873 -3.96 25.92 -7.22
C VAL A 873 -3.42 24.65 -6.56
N VAL A 874 -2.80 24.77 -5.39
CA VAL A 874 -2.40 23.61 -4.57
C VAL A 874 -3.61 22.80 -4.09
N ALA A 875 -4.71 23.46 -3.71
CA ALA A 875 -5.94 22.78 -3.29
C ALA A 875 -6.52 21.88 -4.39
N ALA A 876 -6.58 22.39 -5.63
CA ALA A 876 -7.01 21.60 -6.79
C ALA A 876 -5.99 20.51 -7.17
N MET A 877 -4.69 20.81 -7.11
CA MET A 877 -3.63 19.82 -7.33
C MET A 877 -3.77 18.63 -6.38
N LEU A 878 -4.02 18.88 -5.08
CA LEU A 878 -4.26 17.85 -4.08
C LEU A 878 -5.48 16.97 -4.45
N MET A 879 -6.63 17.58 -4.78
CA MET A 879 -7.86 16.83 -5.05
C MET A 879 -7.78 16.02 -6.35
N PHE A 880 -7.21 16.57 -7.43
CA PHE A 880 -7.07 15.84 -8.69
C PHE A 880 -6.00 14.76 -8.61
N ALA A 881 -4.89 14.98 -7.88
CA ALA A 881 -3.93 13.94 -7.56
C ALA A 881 -4.58 12.82 -6.71
N THR A 882 -5.44 13.18 -5.76
CA THR A 882 -6.21 12.21 -4.95
C THR A 882 -7.09 11.33 -5.84
N VAL A 883 -7.98 11.93 -6.65
CA VAL A 883 -8.91 11.17 -7.52
C VAL A 883 -8.16 10.31 -8.54
N SER A 884 -7.14 10.87 -9.20
CA SER A 884 -6.32 10.13 -10.18
C SER A 884 -5.51 9.02 -9.51
N GLY A 885 -5.04 9.26 -8.29
CA GLY A 885 -4.27 8.32 -7.49
C GLY A 885 -5.08 7.13 -7.00
N ILE A 886 -6.32 7.34 -6.55
CA ILE A 886 -7.26 6.26 -6.17
C ILE A 886 -7.47 5.32 -7.36
N LEU A 887 -7.81 5.87 -8.53
CA LEU A 887 -8.02 5.10 -9.75
C LEU A 887 -6.77 4.32 -10.19
N MET A 888 -5.60 4.99 -10.23
CA MET A 888 -4.34 4.38 -10.63
C MET A 888 -3.88 3.29 -9.65
N ALA A 889 -4.02 3.52 -8.34
CA ALA A 889 -3.66 2.53 -7.32
C ALA A 889 -4.56 1.29 -7.36
N LEU A 890 -5.87 1.46 -7.58
CA LEU A 890 -6.82 0.35 -7.77
C LEU A 890 -6.46 -0.47 -9.02
N PHE A 891 -6.24 0.20 -10.15
CA PHE A 891 -5.81 -0.42 -11.41
C PHE A 891 -4.53 -1.25 -11.23
N LEU A 892 -3.45 -0.63 -10.72
CA LEU A 892 -2.14 -1.28 -10.60
C LEU A 892 -2.15 -2.46 -9.62
N ASN A 893 -2.75 -2.29 -8.44
CA ASN A 893 -2.80 -3.35 -7.42
C ASN A 893 -3.66 -4.54 -7.86
N THR A 894 -4.77 -4.29 -8.54
CA THR A 894 -5.70 -5.36 -8.94
C THR A 894 -5.23 -6.08 -10.20
N ALA A 895 -4.67 -5.38 -11.19
CA ALA A 895 -4.08 -6.01 -12.38
C ALA A 895 -2.96 -7.00 -12.01
N GLY A 896 -1.99 -6.56 -11.19
CA GLY A 896 -0.90 -7.43 -10.75
C GLY A 896 -1.36 -8.56 -9.83
N GLY A 897 -2.28 -8.29 -8.90
CA GLY A 897 -2.87 -9.35 -8.06
C GLY A 897 -3.67 -10.39 -8.85
N ALA A 898 -4.25 -10.02 -10.00
CA ALA A 898 -4.94 -10.94 -10.89
C ALA A 898 -3.97 -11.77 -11.76
N TRP A 899 -2.89 -11.17 -12.30
CA TRP A 899 -1.87 -11.92 -13.04
C TRP A 899 -1.16 -12.98 -12.18
N ASP A 900 -0.80 -12.64 -10.94
CA ASP A 900 -0.17 -13.58 -9.99
C ASP A 900 -1.05 -14.80 -9.69
N ASN A 901 -2.33 -14.56 -9.38
CA ASN A 901 -3.28 -15.63 -9.12
C ASN A 901 -3.68 -16.40 -10.40
N ALA A 902 -3.57 -15.79 -11.59
CA ALA A 902 -3.69 -16.50 -12.85
C ALA A 902 -2.48 -17.43 -13.11
N LYS A 903 -1.26 -16.99 -12.78
CA LYS A 903 -0.04 -17.84 -12.75
C LYS A 903 -0.24 -18.99 -11.75
N LYS A 904 -0.48 -18.71 -10.47
CA LYS A 904 -0.63 -19.73 -9.40
C LYS A 904 -1.78 -20.72 -9.68
N TYR A 905 -2.84 -20.31 -10.39
CA TYR A 905 -3.91 -21.22 -10.86
C TYR A 905 -3.44 -22.23 -11.91
N ILE A 906 -2.62 -21.80 -12.88
CA ILE A 906 -2.01 -22.72 -13.86
C ILE A 906 -0.98 -23.62 -13.17
N GLU A 907 -0.22 -23.07 -12.23
CA GLU A 907 0.75 -23.82 -11.43
C GLU A 907 0.12 -24.93 -10.58
N SER A 908 -1.15 -24.80 -10.18
CA SER A 908 -1.93 -25.86 -9.51
C SER A 908 -2.40 -26.98 -10.46
N GLY A 909 -1.81 -27.09 -11.67
CA GLY A 909 -2.10 -28.12 -12.66
C GLY A 909 -3.27 -27.80 -13.62
N ALA A 910 -3.87 -26.60 -13.53
CA ALA A 910 -4.81 -26.15 -14.55
C ALA A 910 -4.09 -25.81 -15.87
N LEU A 911 -4.81 -25.87 -16.99
CA LEU A 911 -4.37 -25.38 -18.31
C LEU A 911 -2.98 -25.88 -18.79
N GLY A 912 -2.54 -27.05 -18.32
CA GLY A 912 -1.28 -27.68 -18.71
C GLY A 912 -0.17 -27.67 -17.65
N GLY A 913 -0.34 -26.95 -16.54
CA GLY A 913 0.61 -26.97 -15.42
C GLY A 913 1.90 -26.15 -15.61
N LYS A 914 2.80 -26.24 -14.62
CA LYS A 914 4.15 -25.63 -14.64
C LYS A 914 4.92 -26.04 -15.91
N GLY A 915 5.58 -25.09 -16.56
CA GLY A 915 6.39 -25.29 -17.78
C GLY A 915 5.62 -25.29 -19.11
N SER A 916 4.29 -25.31 -19.08
CA SER A 916 3.45 -25.15 -20.28
C SER A 916 3.58 -23.75 -20.92
N ASP A 917 3.19 -23.59 -22.19
CA ASP A 917 3.23 -22.27 -22.83
C ASP A 917 2.17 -21.31 -22.24
N CYS A 918 1.04 -21.83 -21.73
CA CYS A 918 0.10 -21.05 -20.93
C CYS A 918 0.75 -20.54 -19.63
N HIS A 919 1.59 -21.36 -18.97
CA HIS A 919 2.33 -20.97 -17.76
C HIS A 919 3.38 -19.89 -18.06
N LYS A 920 4.18 -20.03 -19.13
CA LYS A 920 5.16 -19.00 -19.56
C LYS A 920 4.47 -17.67 -19.89
N ALA A 921 3.33 -17.71 -20.56
CA ALA A 921 2.52 -16.52 -20.84
C ALA A 921 2.00 -15.87 -19.55
N ALA A 922 1.55 -16.66 -18.56
CA ALA A 922 1.09 -16.16 -17.27
C ALA A 922 2.21 -15.53 -16.43
N VAL A 923 3.39 -16.16 -16.33
CA VAL A 923 4.60 -15.61 -15.69
C VAL A 923 5.01 -14.28 -16.34
N THR A 924 4.81 -14.11 -17.65
CA THR A 924 5.06 -12.82 -18.33
C THR A 924 4.05 -11.73 -17.94
N GLY A 925 2.83 -12.10 -17.57
CA GLY A 925 1.87 -11.14 -17.01
C GLY A 925 2.21 -10.77 -15.58
N ASP A 926 2.61 -11.74 -14.76
CA ASP A 926 2.94 -11.49 -13.37
C ASP A 926 4.18 -10.63 -13.22
N THR A 927 5.26 -10.91 -13.97
CA THR A 927 6.46 -10.06 -14.02
C THR A 927 6.23 -8.64 -14.57
N VAL A 928 5.09 -8.38 -15.21
CA VAL A 928 4.59 -7.02 -15.53
C VAL A 928 3.72 -6.45 -14.40
N GLY A 929 2.97 -7.31 -13.71
CA GLY A 929 2.15 -7.02 -12.53
C GLY A 929 2.94 -6.72 -11.25
N ASP A 930 4.15 -7.26 -11.10
CA ASP A 930 5.04 -7.07 -9.96
C ASP A 930 5.35 -5.60 -9.63
N PRO A 931 5.93 -4.81 -10.56
CA PRO A 931 6.13 -3.38 -10.34
C PRO A 931 4.81 -2.64 -10.11
N PHE A 932 3.68 -3.15 -10.60
CA PHE A 932 2.37 -2.54 -10.38
C PHE A 932 1.86 -2.80 -8.95
N LYS A 933 1.83 -4.07 -8.51
CA LYS A 933 1.18 -4.53 -7.27
C LYS A 933 2.00 -4.28 -6.00
N ASP A 934 3.33 -4.21 -6.09
CA ASP A 934 4.20 -4.12 -4.89
C ASP A 934 5.03 -2.83 -4.83
N THR A 935 5.34 -2.20 -5.98
CA THR A 935 6.07 -0.93 -6.01
C THR A 935 5.17 0.28 -6.24
N ALA A 936 4.59 0.42 -7.44
CA ALA A 936 3.92 1.64 -7.87
C ALA A 936 2.54 1.84 -7.22
N GLY A 937 1.63 0.86 -7.38
CA GLY A 937 0.27 0.90 -6.83
C GLY A 937 0.22 1.16 -5.32
N PRO A 938 1.10 0.54 -4.51
CA PRO A 938 1.22 0.87 -3.09
C PRO A 938 1.78 2.27 -2.84
N SER A 939 2.91 2.63 -3.47
CA SER A 939 3.54 3.93 -3.24
C SER A 939 2.63 5.10 -3.61
N ILE A 940 1.61 4.89 -4.46
CA ILE A 940 0.58 5.88 -4.77
C ILE A 940 -0.40 6.12 -3.61
N HIS A 941 -0.82 5.10 -2.84
CA HIS A 941 -1.67 5.40 -1.66
C HIS A 941 -0.90 6.20 -0.61
N VAL A 942 0.40 5.94 -0.43
CA VAL A 942 1.25 6.77 0.44
C VAL A 942 1.43 8.17 -0.14
N LEU A 943 1.66 8.30 -1.45
CA LEU A 943 1.79 9.58 -2.15
C LEU A 943 0.58 10.49 -1.93
N ILE A 944 -0.65 9.97 -2.04
CA ILE A 944 -1.88 10.76 -1.86
C ILE A 944 -1.95 11.33 -0.42
N LYS A 945 -1.76 10.45 0.59
CA LYS A 945 -1.76 10.84 2.01
C LYS A 945 -0.64 11.84 2.31
N MET A 946 0.57 11.59 1.78
CA MET A 946 1.73 12.48 1.90
C MET A 946 1.53 13.83 1.20
N LEU A 947 0.84 13.88 0.05
CA LEU A 947 0.51 15.14 -0.63
C LEU A 947 -0.41 16.00 0.24
N ALA A 948 -1.37 15.38 0.92
CA ALA A 948 -2.25 16.11 1.82
C ALA A 948 -1.50 16.61 3.08
N THR A 949 -0.67 15.77 3.70
CA THR A 949 0.10 16.18 4.90
C THR A 949 1.21 17.20 4.58
N ILE A 950 1.90 17.10 3.43
CA ILE A 950 2.90 18.12 3.03
C ILE A 950 2.23 19.45 2.66
N THR A 951 1.08 19.45 1.98
CA THR A 951 0.38 20.71 1.65
C THR A 951 -0.16 21.40 2.90
N LEU A 952 -0.56 20.65 3.94
CA LEU A 952 -0.95 21.20 5.23
C LEU A 952 0.26 21.82 5.98
N VAL A 953 1.41 21.12 6.07
CA VAL A 953 2.64 21.67 6.68
C VAL A 953 3.20 22.86 5.89
N MET A 954 3.07 22.85 4.56
CA MET A 954 3.59 23.90 3.68
C MET A 954 2.57 24.99 3.35
N ALA A 955 1.35 24.94 3.90
CA ALA A 955 0.31 25.96 3.71
C ALA A 955 0.80 27.42 3.91
N PRO A 956 1.65 27.76 4.91
CA PRO A 956 2.21 29.11 5.06
C PRO A 956 3.14 29.57 3.93
N VAL A 957 3.59 28.65 3.07
CA VAL A 957 4.50 28.93 1.95
C VAL A 957 3.73 29.36 0.70
N PHE A 958 2.43 29.08 0.64
CA PHE A 958 1.54 29.34 -0.51
C PHE A 958 0.78 30.68 -0.43
N LEU A 959 1.05 31.46 0.64
CA LEU A 959 0.45 32.75 0.98
C LEU A 959 1.53 33.84 1.10
#